data_AF-A0A3N7CKE1-F1
#
_entry.id   AF-A0A3N7CKE1-F1
#
_cell.length_a   1.000
_cell.length_b   1.000
_cell.length_c   1.000
_cell.angle_alpha   90.00
_cell.angle_beta   90.00
_cell.angle_gamma   90.00
#
_symmetry.space_group_name_H-M   'P 1'
#
loop_
_entity.id
_entity.type
_entity.pdbx_description
1 polymer ?
#
loop_
_entity_poly.entity_id
_entity_poly.type
_entity_poly.pdbx_seq_one_letter_code
_entity_poly.pdbx_strand_id
1 'polypeptide(L)'
;MNHIYRLVWSEASGTYVAVAEHASGRGKRRTGVLAVALMMSASALAQTLPTGGSIAAGQGTIVQSGRQMTITQTSQRMVANWAAFNIGANAEVRFNQPGADSVALNRVTGGGPASAIDGKLSANGNVWLINPSGVVFGKSAQVNVGGLVASSLQVSDTDFLAGRGKFTGGSGAGQVINNGSIQTGTGGVVALIAPHVSNTGSISTPGGSTALAAGDAVRLDFTGDGLVGVSVERGLVEAAAENSGHISATGGSVTLSARGVDSVLGGVVNNTGQIEARGLVSRNGRILLDGDATGGSTHVSGTLDASSADGRGGSIVVGGRFITLDGGAVLDASGATGGGTISVGGGWQGKDTSIANATTVSADRSVVARANATGEGDGGTVVFWSDGTTRFTGQIAVRGGTTGGNGGKAEVSGAQDLFYDGVTDARASKGVTGNLLLDPKTITIKGGEGTDGAWQGAAAATVDATVYEKTLEAQSANILLQASKAITFEDLTDNGGDGVITLQDGVSFRAEVEGNNLIDPRKMTFLNKDNELVVSGTGSIYLQAGLANTGRIENVFKLTAKGRGSNPSPADLPGHDIKQIGNGTPAPGSITLLGADGLTIAGALTTNGGYIRLSADSDLGGIGDFKLTTPVTTQGGNLYVSFGGHDALAKAELMGDITLGAGRLYFGDAIPGDPATKALGRSTGEKILGGKLVLSGDVDFSTPLTLKGGASIYTDSPIHFTSSVTFDTQDRPVTLRATDIDFSRATLTNVSTASISLEPSDPASPVALGSAGAGIARAETFDRLSGVKSLTIGRADGTGTITVPATGITAQVSDTFKLLSGLGSVDIQGTLTNSAATGRVVVQAGHDVTLAPKATVVASGTGDAIVLAAGQKFVNKNPSAQALVAPHGRWLVYSAAPDTSQQGGLVNEFKQYNATYPGGAATDQVQGTGNGFLYSIAPTIDIALIGEVRKEYDRTTTASVTDANLAYSGAIDGDAMVFKRGPASTATYDTWDAGTKKQVTVTDIELDSATKGAVKVYGYQWNSSASANIGIIDKRKLTLDPHDSATAEDKVYDGNRSATVTGVSFLNVIKGDVLTGTGTGTFDTKDAGRSKRVDVTDIQLFGPSASNYEVVPDTRTTATATIAPKMLTATGIVAPKVYDGDTSAVLSGLKLTGVVPGEDDRVTVRGTVGSFDTKEVGNDKAVTGSGLQLTGDGAGNYLFEPSGRVGMGSITPIVLPEPVVPAPIAPIAQVTPPPAAPI
;
A
#
# COMPACT_ATOMS: atom_id res chain seq x y z
N MET A 1 -28.71 -22.32 39.80
CA MET A 1 -29.21 -22.36 41.20
C MET A 1 -30.68 -21.98 41.20
N ASN A 2 -31.44 -22.28 42.27
CA ASN A 2 -32.83 -21.83 42.36
C ASN A 2 -32.90 -20.30 42.34
N HIS A 3 -33.94 -19.75 41.72
CA HIS A 3 -34.12 -18.30 41.53
C HIS A 3 -34.57 -17.56 42.81
N ILE A 4 -34.57 -18.26 43.95
CA ILE A 4 -34.90 -17.74 45.28
C ILE A 4 -33.73 -18.09 46.20
N TYR A 5 -33.03 -17.07 46.68
CA TYR A 5 -31.91 -17.18 47.62
C TYR A 5 -31.92 -15.97 48.56
N ARG A 6 -31.39 -16.16 49.77
CA ARG A 6 -31.23 -15.07 50.75
C ARG A 6 -29.80 -14.56 50.70
N LEU A 7 -29.61 -13.24 50.69
CA LEU A 7 -28.30 -12.64 50.92
C LEU A 7 -28.08 -12.45 52.43
N VAL A 8 -26.97 -12.98 52.96
CA VAL A 8 -26.56 -12.86 54.37
C VAL A 8 -25.12 -12.33 54.42
N TRP A 9 -24.83 -11.47 55.40
CA TRP A 9 -23.49 -10.91 55.56
C TRP A 9 -22.54 -11.92 56.22
N SER A 10 -21.37 -12.12 55.62
CA SER A 10 -20.27 -12.90 56.15
C SER A 10 -19.21 -11.97 56.76
N GLU A 11 -19.03 -12.03 58.08
CA GLU A 11 -17.97 -11.26 58.77
C GLU A 11 -16.57 -11.74 58.36
N ALA A 12 -16.40 -13.02 58.02
CA ALA A 12 -15.11 -13.60 57.61
C ALA A 12 -14.66 -13.27 56.17
N SER A 13 -15.57 -12.77 55.32
CA SER A 13 -15.28 -12.43 53.92
C SER A 13 -15.70 -11.02 53.51
N GLY A 14 -16.12 -10.17 54.45
CA GLY A 14 -16.45 -8.76 54.21
C GLY A 14 -17.58 -8.52 53.18
N THR A 15 -18.45 -9.50 52.95
CA THR A 15 -19.34 -9.55 51.77
C THR A 15 -20.72 -10.12 52.09
N TYR A 16 -21.70 -9.84 51.23
CA TYR A 16 -22.99 -10.53 51.24
C TYR A 16 -22.90 -11.80 50.39
N VAL A 17 -23.24 -12.95 50.98
CA VAL A 17 -23.16 -14.27 50.37
C VAL A 17 -24.57 -14.82 50.14
N ALA A 18 -24.80 -15.47 49.01
CA ALA A 18 -26.07 -16.14 48.72
C ALA A 18 -26.16 -17.46 49.49
N VAL A 19 -27.23 -17.62 50.26
CA VAL A 19 -27.53 -18.81 51.08
C VAL A 19 -28.98 -19.26 50.87
N ALA A 20 -29.28 -20.49 51.31
CA ALA A 20 -30.65 -21.02 51.26
C ALA A 20 -31.64 -20.10 51.99
N GLU A 21 -32.87 -20.01 51.51
CA GLU A 21 -33.87 -19.03 51.96
C GLU A 21 -34.21 -19.13 53.47
N HIS A 22 -34.14 -20.33 54.04
CA HIS A 22 -34.38 -20.59 55.46
C HIS A 22 -33.16 -20.34 56.37
N ALA A 23 -31.99 -19.99 55.83
CA ALA A 23 -30.79 -19.74 56.62
C ALA A 23 -30.99 -18.50 57.53
N SER A 24 -30.70 -18.66 58.83
CA SER A 24 -30.68 -17.55 59.78
C SER A 24 -29.41 -16.70 59.57
N GLY A 25 -29.58 -15.38 59.52
CA GLY A 25 -28.48 -14.47 59.18
C GLY A 25 -28.53 -13.18 59.98
N ARG A 26 -27.37 -12.73 60.46
CA ARG A 26 -27.17 -11.34 60.90
C ARG A 26 -26.98 -10.45 59.67
N GLY A 27 -27.49 -9.23 59.74
CA GLY A 27 -27.17 -8.20 58.74
C GLY A 27 -25.73 -7.72 58.88
N LYS A 28 -25.22 -7.02 57.86
CA LYS A 28 -23.93 -6.31 57.93
C LYS A 28 -23.90 -5.47 59.20
N ARG A 29 -23.01 -5.82 60.14
CA ARG A 29 -22.66 -4.88 61.22
C ARG A 29 -22.17 -3.62 60.52
N ARG A 30 -22.95 -2.54 60.64
CA ARG A 30 -22.41 -1.22 60.41
C ARG A 30 -21.31 -1.03 61.46
N THR A 31 -20.06 -1.11 61.03
CA THR A 31 -19.05 -0.13 61.43
C THR A 31 -19.53 1.25 60.96
N GLY A 32 -20.63 1.72 61.57
CA GLY A 32 -20.82 3.16 61.67
C GLY A 32 -19.60 3.65 62.44
N VAL A 33 -19.04 4.77 61.99
CA VAL A 33 -18.06 5.54 62.75
C VAL A 33 -18.51 5.51 64.19
N LEU A 34 -17.72 4.90 65.08
CA LEU A 34 -18.05 4.84 66.49
C LEU A 34 -17.71 6.22 67.09
N ALA A 35 -18.51 7.19 66.67
CA ALA A 35 -18.68 8.46 67.34
C ALA A 35 -19.24 8.13 68.72
N VAL A 36 -18.33 7.78 69.64
CA VAL A 36 -18.57 7.71 71.07
C VAL A 36 -18.77 9.14 71.56
N ALA A 37 -19.89 9.73 71.13
CA ALA A 37 -20.53 10.85 71.77
C ALA A 37 -21.10 10.35 73.11
N LEU A 38 -20.20 9.91 74.01
CA LEU A 38 -20.46 9.93 75.43
C LEU A 38 -20.55 11.41 75.82
N MET A 39 -21.70 12.01 75.55
CA MET A 39 -22.21 13.15 76.29
C MET A 39 -22.48 12.68 77.72
N MET A 40 -21.40 12.44 78.47
CA MET A 40 -21.41 12.57 79.92
C MET A 40 -21.59 14.07 80.19
N SER A 41 -22.85 14.50 80.17
CA SER A 41 -23.29 15.87 80.47
C SER A 41 -23.06 16.20 81.94
N ALA A 42 -21.79 16.25 82.33
CA ALA A 42 -21.37 16.74 83.63
C ALA A 42 -21.73 18.23 83.72
N SER A 43 -22.56 18.55 84.71
CA SER A 43 -23.16 19.87 84.91
C SER A 43 -22.16 21.01 84.81
N ALA A 44 -22.60 22.16 84.28
CA ALA A 44 -21.82 23.38 84.23
C ALA A 44 -21.34 23.78 85.65
N LEU A 45 -20.05 23.60 85.90
CA LEU A 45 -19.35 24.06 87.11
C LEU A 45 -18.27 25.07 86.74
N ALA A 46 -17.99 25.97 87.67
CA ALA A 46 -17.36 27.26 87.38
C ALA A 46 -15.91 27.17 86.90
N GLN A 47 -15.56 28.08 86.00
CA GLN A 47 -14.21 28.68 85.84
C GLN A 47 -13.03 27.70 85.95
N THR A 48 -12.97 26.71 85.06
CA THR A 48 -11.86 25.78 84.96
C THR A 48 -10.57 26.46 84.48
N LEU A 49 -9.71 26.77 85.44
CA LEU A 49 -8.26 26.86 85.29
C LEU A 49 -7.62 25.59 85.88
N PRO A 50 -6.31 25.33 85.66
CA PRO A 50 -5.61 24.22 86.31
C PRO A 50 -5.67 24.27 87.84
N THR A 51 -5.73 23.11 88.50
CA THR A 51 -5.93 22.99 89.95
C THR A 51 -4.90 22.07 90.61
N GLY A 52 -4.59 22.34 91.89
CA GLY A 52 -3.60 21.56 92.65
C GLY A 52 -2.15 21.70 92.16
N GLY A 53 -1.81 22.82 91.52
CA GLY A 53 -0.49 23.07 90.97
C GLY A 53 0.61 23.14 92.03
N SER A 54 1.65 22.33 91.85
CA SER A 54 2.81 22.25 92.74
C SER A 54 4.09 22.06 91.93
N ILE A 55 5.13 22.84 92.20
CA ILE A 55 6.41 22.72 91.50
C ILE A 55 7.21 21.59 92.14
N ALA A 56 7.48 20.53 91.38
CA ALA A 56 8.18 19.33 91.83
C ALA A 56 9.69 19.38 91.54
N ALA A 57 10.09 20.09 90.48
CA ALA A 57 11.50 20.32 90.14
C ALA A 57 11.69 21.64 89.38
N GLY A 58 12.88 22.23 89.46
CA GLY A 58 13.16 23.56 88.92
C GLY A 58 12.71 24.69 89.84
N GLN A 59 12.48 25.86 89.28
CA GLN A 59 12.10 27.08 90.00
C GLN A 59 11.07 27.89 89.21
N GLY A 60 10.11 28.46 89.94
CA GLY A 60 9.09 29.36 89.41
C GLY A 60 8.00 29.67 90.43
N THR A 61 6.93 30.32 89.98
CA THR A 61 5.72 30.62 90.75
C THR A 61 4.46 30.39 89.93
N ILE A 62 3.34 30.09 90.60
CA ILE A 62 2.02 29.91 90.00
C ILE A 62 1.09 30.93 90.65
N VAL A 63 0.49 31.82 89.85
CA VAL A 63 -0.38 32.92 90.32
C VAL A 63 -1.68 32.92 89.54
N GLN A 64 -2.83 32.83 90.22
CA GLN A 64 -4.14 32.97 89.60
C GLN A 64 -4.71 34.38 89.84
N SER A 65 -5.24 35.01 88.80
CA SER A 65 -5.95 36.28 88.84
C SER A 65 -7.26 36.16 88.06
N GLY A 66 -8.35 35.90 88.79
CA GLY A 66 -9.68 35.67 88.20
C GLY A 66 -9.68 34.52 87.20
N ARG A 67 -9.84 34.86 85.91
CA ARG A 67 -9.92 33.92 84.77
C ARG A 67 -8.57 33.66 84.08
N GLN A 68 -7.48 34.26 84.57
CA GLN A 68 -6.12 34.04 84.08
C GLN A 68 -5.27 33.34 85.13
N MET A 69 -4.40 32.42 84.71
CA MET A 69 -3.32 31.87 85.51
C MET A 69 -1.98 32.20 84.86
N THR A 70 -1.08 32.83 85.60
CA THR A 70 0.27 33.16 85.16
C THR A 70 1.26 32.27 85.90
N ILE A 71 2.06 31.52 85.15
CA ILE A 71 3.10 30.63 85.65
C ILE A 71 4.44 31.24 85.26
N THR A 72 5.17 31.78 86.23
CA THR A 72 6.47 32.44 85.99
C THR A 72 7.58 31.47 86.33
N GLN A 73 8.19 30.87 85.32
CA GLN A 73 9.34 29.97 85.43
C GLN A 73 10.65 30.77 85.48
N THR A 74 11.60 30.36 86.33
CA THR A 74 12.93 30.99 86.42
C THR A 74 14.09 30.03 86.14
N SER A 75 13.89 28.71 86.24
CA SER A 75 14.87 27.70 85.80
C SER A 75 14.68 27.32 84.33
N GLN A 76 15.73 26.86 83.64
CA GLN A 76 15.62 26.47 82.22
C GLN A 76 14.66 25.30 81.97
N ARG A 77 14.56 24.37 82.92
CA ARG A 77 13.56 23.30 82.95
C ARG A 77 12.81 23.34 84.28
N MET A 78 11.51 23.14 84.26
CA MET A 78 10.64 23.12 85.45
C MET A 78 9.59 22.01 85.31
N VAL A 79 9.26 21.34 86.41
CA VAL A 79 8.19 20.35 86.50
C VAL A 79 7.13 20.86 87.48
N ALA A 80 5.89 20.95 87.02
CA ALA A 80 4.71 21.26 87.81
C ALA A 80 3.73 20.07 87.77
N ASN A 81 3.41 19.53 88.94
CA ASN A 81 2.40 18.49 89.12
C ASN A 81 1.04 19.14 89.40
N TRP A 82 -0.03 18.60 88.83
CA TRP A 82 -1.39 19.14 88.88
C TRP A 82 -2.41 18.06 89.24
N ALA A 83 -3.43 18.42 90.02
CA ALA A 83 -4.58 17.54 90.27
C ALA A 83 -5.44 17.41 89.00
N ALA A 84 -5.68 18.53 88.31
CA ALA A 84 -6.23 18.58 86.96
C ALA A 84 -5.68 19.79 86.21
N PHE A 85 -5.50 19.67 84.89
CA PHE A 85 -5.07 20.78 84.03
C PHE A 85 -6.10 20.99 82.93
N ASN A 86 -6.99 21.96 83.14
CA ASN A 86 -8.10 22.32 82.25
C ASN A 86 -8.10 23.83 82.01
N ILE A 87 -8.56 24.29 80.85
CA ILE A 87 -8.69 25.71 80.51
C ILE A 87 -10.03 25.91 79.80
N GLY A 88 -11.07 26.37 80.51
CA GLY A 88 -12.38 26.61 79.91
C GLY A 88 -12.37 27.74 78.86
N ALA A 89 -13.35 27.76 77.95
CA ALA A 89 -13.35 28.56 76.71
C ALA A 89 -13.09 30.08 76.83
N ASN A 90 -13.28 30.66 78.02
CA ASN A 90 -13.02 32.07 78.30
C ASN A 90 -12.00 32.24 79.45
N ALA A 91 -11.01 31.35 79.54
CA ALA A 91 -9.91 31.40 80.51
C ALA A 91 -8.55 31.38 79.78
N GLU A 92 -7.49 31.81 80.46
CA GLU A 92 -6.13 31.84 79.91
C GLU A 92 -5.11 31.26 80.91
N VAL A 93 -4.22 30.39 80.43
CA VAL A 93 -2.98 30.04 81.14
C VAL A 93 -1.80 30.61 80.37
N ARG A 94 -0.95 31.38 81.05
CA ARG A 94 0.23 32.06 80.49
C ARG A 94 1.50 31.61 81.20
N PHE A 95 2.46 31.07 80.45
CA PHE A 95 3.80 30.77 80.92
C PHE A 95 4.74 31.94 80.57
N ASN A 96 5.33 32.55 81.58
CA ASN A 96 6.45 33.50 81.44
C ASN A 96 7.72 32.72 81.79
N GLN A 97 8.62 32.50 80.83
CA GLN A 97 9.78 31.61 80.95
C GLN A 97 11.08 32.35 80.60
N PRO A 98 12.26 31.89 81.06
CA PRO A 98 13.54 32.60 80.87
C PRO A 98 13.91 32.88 79.40
N GLY A 99 13.54 31.99 78.47
CA GLY A 99 13.74 32.17 77.03
C GLY A 99 12.95 31.16 76.20
N ALA A 100 13.14 31.19 74.87
CA ALA A 100 12.43 30.31 73.95
C ALA A 100 12.75 28.82 74.21
N ASP A 101 14.01 28.49 74.50
CA ASP A 101 14.48 27.12 74.76
C ASP A 101 14.09 26.58 76.14
N SER A 102 13.50 27.41 77.01
CA SER A 102 13.04 26.97 78.33
C SER A 102 11.83 26.05 78.21
N VAL A 103 11.69 25.09 79.14
CA VAL A 103 10.62 24.07 79.08
C VAL A 103 9.89 23.92 80.42
N ALA A 104 8.55 24.01 80.38
CA ALA A 104 7.65 23.75 81.50
C ALA A 104 6.92 22.42 81.30
N LEU A 105 7.25 21.40 82.09
CA LEU A 105 6.51 20.13 82.15
C LEU A 105 5.34 20.25 83.12
N ASN A 106 4.12 20.07 82.62
CA ASN A 106 2.88 20.05 83.39
C ASN A 106 2.34 18.62 83.42
N ARG A 107 2.46 17.94 84.55
CA ARG A 107 2.08 16.54 84.75
C ARG A 107 0.78 16.47 85.56
N VAL A 108 -0.28 15.92 84.98
CA VAL A 108 -1.52 15.64 85.72
C VAL A 108 -1.36 14.31 86.47
N THR A 109 -1.54 14.36 87.80
CA THR A 109 -1.35 13.21 88.70
C THR A 109 -2.62 12.84 89.48
N GLY A 110 -3.67 13.67 89.44
CA GLY A 110 -4.89 13.48 90.25
C GLY A 110 -5.87 12.39 89.79
N GLY A 111 -5.55 11.61 88.74
CA GLY A 111 -6.40 10.51 88.25
C GLY A 111 -7.76 10.92 87.68
N GLY A 112 -7.96 12.21 87.37
CA GLY A 112 -9.19 12.75 86.80
C GLY A 112 -9.37 12.44 85.30
N PRO A 113 -10.36 13.07 84.63
CA PRO A 113 -10.58 12.91 83.19
C PRO A 113 -9.47 13.53 82.33
N ALA A 114 -9.58 13.38 81.01
CA ALA A 114 -8.73 14.05 80.04
C ALA A 114 -8.68 15.58 80.26
N SER A 115 -7.53 16.18 79.95
CA SER A 115 -7.32 17.63 80.03
C SER A 115 -8.14 18.35 78.95
N ALA A 116 -9.21 19.04 79.35
CA ALA A 116 -10.05 19.83 78.48
C ALA A 116 -9.48 21.26 78.34
N ILE A 117 -8.99 21.57 77.14
CA ILE A 117 -8.38 22.85 76.78
C ILE A 117 -9.28 23.53 75.74
N ASP A 118 -10.27 24.29 76.18
CA ASP A 118 -11.16 25.07 75.32
C ASP A 118 -10.71 26.54 75.16
N GLY A 119 -9.95 27.07 76.13
CA GLY A 119 -9.54 28.47 76.19
C GLY A 119 -8.15 28.74 75.62
N LYS A 120 -7.47 29.74 76.19
CA LYS A 120 -6.15 30.19 75.74
C LYS A 120 -5.01 29.56 76.53
N LEU A 121 -3.98 29.10 75.83
CA LEU A 121 -2.71 28.68 76.39
C LEU A 121 -1.61 29.49 75.70
N SER A 122 -0.78 30.21 76.44
CA SER A 122 0.25 31.09 75.87
C SER A 122 1.60 30.90 76.57
N ALA A 123 2.70 30.90 75.82
CA ALA A 123 4.04 30.78 76.38
C ALA A 123 5.09 31.44 75.47
N ASN A 124 6.12 32.05 76.06
CA ASN A 124 7.29 32.52 75.30
C ASN A 124 8.37 31.43 75.09
N GLY A 125 8.20 30.26 75.70
CA GLY A 125 9.02 29.07 75.50
C GLY A 125 8.16 27.81 75.39
N ASN A 126 8.72 26.65 75.72
CA ASN A 126 8.10 25.34 75.52
C ASN A 126 7.19 24.92 76.69
N VAL A 127 6.06 24.31 76.37
CA VAL A 127 5.09 23.72 77.31
C VAL A 127 4.90 22.25 76.98
N TRP A 128 5.18 21.36 77.95
CA TRP A 128 4.77 19.96 77.88
C TRP A 128 3.55 19.77 78.79
N LEU A 129 2.52 19.08 78.33
CA LEU A 129 1.28 18.76 79.03
C LEU A 129 1.04 17.26 78.97
N ILE A 130 1.23 16.59 80.10
CA ILE A 130 1.15 15.13 80.22
C ILE A 130 -0.04 14.78 81.11
N ASN A 131 -1.05 14.10 80.57
CA ASN A 131 -2.19 13.59 81.32
C ASN A 131 -2.50 12.16 80.86
N PRO A 132 -2.26 11.12 81.70
CA PRO A 132 -2.56 9.73 81.36
C PRO A 132 -3.99 9.48 80.87
N SER A 133 -4.97 10.28 81.32
CA SER A 133 -6.37 10.17 80.89
C SER A 133 -6.66 10.80 79.53
N GLY A 134 -5.67 11.43 78.88
CA GLY A 134 -5.77 12.09 77.58
C GLY A 134 -5.74 13.63 77.63
N VAL A 135 -5.66 14.26 76.45
CA VAL A 135 -5.69 15.72 76.27
C VAL A 135 -6.60 16.07 75.10
N VAL A 136 -7.55 16.99 75.28
CA VAL A 136 -8.48 17.41 74.25
C VAL A 136 -8.45 18.94 74.12
N PHE A 137 -7.97 19.43 72.98
CA PHE A 137 -8.12 20.83 72.60
C PHE A 137 -9.48 21.00 71.90
N GLY A 138 -10.35 21.79 72.51
CA GLY A 138 -11.70 22.07 72.01
C GLY A 138 -11.72 23.05 70.84
N LYS A 139 -12.88 23.20 70.18
CA LYS A 139 -13.01 24.03 68.96
C LYS A 139 -12.75 25.52 69.14
N SER A 140 -12.71 26.01 70.39
CA SER A 140 -12.39 27.41 70.73
C SER A 140 -10.95 27.62 71.19
N ALA A 141 -10.15 26.53 71.29
CA ALA A 141 -8.81 26.58 71.86
C ALA A 141 -7.84 27.42 71.02
N GLN A 142 -7.01 28.19 71.72
CA GLN A 142 -5.94 28.99 71.12
C GLN A 142 -4.63 28.76 71.88
N VAL A 143 -3.78 27.87 71.36
CA VAL A 143 -2.47 27.56 71.92
C VAL A 143 -1.39 28.33 71.14
N ASN A 144 -0.63 29.19 71.80
CA ASN A 144 0.39 30.05 71.20
C ASN A 144 1.69 29.98 72.02
N VAL A 145 2.63 29.14 71.62
CA VAL A 145 3.78 28.74 72.47
C VAL A 145 5.13 28.77 71.72
N GLY A 146 6.26 28.68 72.42
CA GLY A 146 7.55 28.36 71.77
C GLY A 146 7.55 26.92 71.21
N GLY A 147 6.91 25.99 71.93
CA GLY A 147 6.63 24.64 71.47
C GLY A 147 5.68 23.90 72.42
N LEU A 148 5.01 22.86 71.93
CA LEU A 148 4.03 22.04 72.63
C LEU A 148 4.42 20.56 72.57
N VAL A 149 4.34 19.86 73.70
CA VAL A 149 4.23 18.38 73.72
C VAL A 149 3.00 18.01 74.53
N ALA A 150 1.95 17.48 73.89
CA ALA A 150 0.75 17.00 74.57
C ALA A 150 0.72 15.47 74.53
N SER A 151 0.66 14.81 75.69
CA SER A 151 0.83 13.35 75.78
C SER A 151 -0.08 12.68 76.80
N SER A 152 -0.54 11.47 76.50
CA SER A 152 -1.03 10.52 77.51
C SER A 152 0.01 9.50 77.96
N LEU A 153 1.07 9.28 77.17
CA LEU A 153 2.24 8.52 77.58
C LEU A 153 3.08 9.35 78.58
N GLN A 154 3.67 8.71 79.59
CA GLN A 154 4.41 9.38 80.65
C GLN A 154 5.91 9.50 80.35
N VAL A 155 6.52 10.62 80.73
CA VAL A 155 7.99 10.83 80.78
C VAL A 155 8.43 10.87 82.26
N SER A 156 9.62 10.36 82.59
CA SER A 156 10.17 10.48 83.95
C SER A 156 10.78 11.87 84.18
N ASP A 157 10.80 12.37 85.43
CA ASP A 157 11.46 13.65 85.73
C ASP A 157 12.97 13.58 85.42
N THR A 158 13.59 12.42 85.65
CA THR A 158 15.00 12.14 85.32
C THR A 158 15.29 12.24 83.82
N ASP A 159 14.37 11.81 82.96
CA ASP A 159 14.49 11.94 81.51
C ASP A 159 14.23 13.38 81.07
N PHE A 160 13.15 13.99 81.55
CA PHE A 160 12.78 15.38 81.22
C PHE A 160 13.86 16.39 81.60
N LEU A 161 14.42 16.30 82.81
CA LEU A 161 15.46 17.20 83.30
C LEU A 161 16.78 17.00 82.54
N ALA A 162 17.07 15.77 82.13
CA ALA A 162 18.21 15.44 81.27
C ALA A 162 17.96 15.67 79.76
N GLY A 163 16.83 16.28 79.38
CA GLY A 163 16.51 16.62 77.99
C GLY A 163 16.00 15.47 77.12
N ARG A 164 15.81 14.27 77.66
CA ARG A 164 15.37 13.08 76.91
C ARG A 164 13.85 13.06 76.76
N GLY A 165 13.36 13.13 75.52
CA GLY A 165 11.95 12.96 75.18
C GLY A 165 11.52 11.49 75.11
N LYS A 166 11.74 10.71 76.17
CA LYS A 166 11.29 9.30 76.23
C LYS A 166 9.93 9.22 76.93
N PHE A 167 8.93 8.71 76.22
CA PHE A 167 7.56 8.55 76.69
C PHE A 167 7.16 7.08 76.70
N THR A 168 6.52 6.63 77.77
CA THR A 168 6.05 5.24 77.94
C THR A 168 4.65 5.19 78.52
N GLY A 169 3.83 4.30 78.00
CA GLY A 169 2.44 4.09 78.41
C GLY A 169 2.30 3.45 79.79
N GLY A 170 1.07 3.57 80.29
CA GLY A 170 0.52 2.69 81.31
C GLY A 170 -0.79 2.11 80.80
N SER A 171 -1.29 1.05 81.44
CA SER A 171 -2.58 0.43 81.09
C SER A 171 -3.71 1.46 81.11
N GLY A 172 -4.33 1.70 79.95
CA GLY A 172 -5.46 2.63 79.80
C GLY A 172 -5.09 4.09 79.49
N ALA A 173 -3.93 4.37 78.88
CA ALA A 173 -3.59 5.71 78.41
C ALA A 173 -4.63 6.26 77.40
N GLY A 174 -5.14 7.46 77.65
CA GLY A 174 -6.19 8.11 76.86
C GLY A 174 -5.72 8.72 75.53
N GLN A 175 -6.65 9.33 74.80
CA GLN A 175 -6.39 9.92 73.46
C GLN A 175 -5.84 11.35 73.54
N VAL A 176 -5.15 11.81 72.49
CA VAL A 176 -4.78 13.22 72.30
C VAL A 176 -5.46 13.77 71.05
N ILE A 177 -6.38 14.73 71.22
CA ILE A 177 -7.24 15.23 70.14
C ILE A 177 -7.09 16.75 70.03
N ASN A 178 -6.79 17.26 68.82
CA ASN A 178 -6.89 18.69 68.51
C ASN A 178 -8.11 19.00 67.62
N ASN A 179 -9.02 19.83 68.12
CA ASN A 179 -10.12 20.42 67.36
C ASN A 179 -10.01 21.96 67.25
N GLY A 180 -8.99 22.56 67.87
CA GLY A 180 -8.78 24.01 67.94
C GLY A 180 -7.56 24.47 67.15
N SER A 181 -7.01 25.62 67.51
CA SER A 181 -5.81 26.17 66.88
C SER A 181 -4.58 26.06 67.79
N ILE A 182 -3.53 25.44 67.26
CA ILE A 182 -2.20 25.31 67.88
C ILE A 182 -1.19 26.00 66.98
N GLN A 183 -0.46 26.99 67.50
CA GLN A 183 0.57 27.74 66.79
C GLN A 183 1.84 27.82 67.63
N THR A 184 3.00 27.70 66.98
CA THR A 184 4.31 27.96 67.60
C THR A 184 4.99 29.21 67.06
N GLY A 185 5.99 29.70 67.80
CA GLY A 185 7.05 30.53 67.25
C GLY A 185 7.87 29.79 66.18
N THR A 186 8.70 30.54 65.45
CA THR A 186 9.55 30.00 64.38
C THR A 186 10.55 28.98 64.91
N GLY A 187 10.66 27.82 64.26
CA GLY A 187 11.48 26.68 64.71
C GLY A 187 10.82 25.82 65.79
N GLY A 188 9.62 26.19 66.25
CA GLY A 188 8.92 25.50 67.32
C GLY A 188 8.41 24.09 66.98
N VAL A 189 8.16 23.30 68.02
CA VAL A 189 7.70 21.91 67.89
C VAL A 189 6.26 21.78 68.37
N VAL A 190 5.45 20.95 67.69
CA VAL A 190 4.18 20.41 68.23
C VAL A 190 4.24 18.90 68.17
N ALA A 191 4.29 18.21 69.31
CA ALA A 191 4.18 16.76 69.38
C ALA A 191 2.92 16.34 70.13
N LEU A 192 2.09 15.50 69.50
CA LEU A 192 0.89 14.89 70.06
C LEU A 192 1.14 13.38 70.19
N ILE A 193 1.09 12.84 71.41
CA ILE A 193 1.57 11.48 71.72
C ILE A 193 0.55 10.68 72.56
N ALA A 194 -0.06 9.64 71.97
CA ALA A 194 -1.06 8.81 72.64
C ALA A 194 -1.34 7.52 71.86
N PRO A 195 -1.96 6.49 72.46
CA PRO A 195 -2.46 5.33 71.71
C PRO A 195 -3.32 5.71 70.49
N HIS A 196 -4.12 6.77 70.60
CA HIS A 196 -4.78 7.40 69.46
C HIS A 196 -4.55 8.91 69.48
N VAL A 197 -4.12 9.46 68.35
CA VAL A 197 -3.88 10.88 68.11
C VAL A 197 -4.73 11.34 66.93
N SER A 198 -5.48 12.44 67.07
CA SER A 198 -6.34 12.95 65.99
C SER A 198 -6.31 14.48 65.88
N ASN A 199 -6.10 15.00 64.68
CA ASN A 199 -6.22 16.43 64.35
C ASN A 199 -7.41 16.68 63.42
N THR A 200 -8.41 17.40 63.92
CA THR A 200 -9.53 17.99 63.15
C THR A 200 -9.43 19.52 63.05
N GLY A 201 -8.60 20.13 63.91
CA GLY A 201 -8.32 21.57 63.94
C GLY A 201 -7.12 21.99 63.09
N SER A 202 -6.48 23.10 63.47
CA SER A 202 -5.30 23.65 62.80
C SER A 202 -4.04 23.58 63.66
N ILE A 203 -2.93 23.13 63.08
CA ILE A 203 -1.58 23.15 63.69
C ILE A 203 -0.64 23.95 62.78
N SER A 204 0.11 24.91 63.34
CA SER A 204 1.08 25.73 62.59
C SER A 204 2.44 25.79 63.31
N THR A 205 3.49 25.33 62.63
CA THR A 205 4.89 25.27 63.13
C THR A 205 5.88 25.86 62.10
N PRO A 206 5.89 27.19 61.85
CA PRO A 206 6.75 27.80 60.84
C PRO A 206 8.24 27.52 61.09
N GLY A 207 8.94 26.95 60.10
CA GLY A 207 10.35 26.51 60.21
C GLY A 207 10.58 25.36 61.21
N GLY A 208 9.52 24.78 61.78
CA GLY A 208 9.56 23.90 62.93
C GLY A 208 9.26 22.44 62.62
N SER A 209 8.62 21.74 63.56
CA SER A 209 8.22 20.34 63.39
C SER A 209 6.87 20.02 64.02
N THR A 210 6.00 19.31 63.30
CA THR A 210 4.78 18.71 63.85
C THR A 210 4.88 17.18 63.86
N ALA A 211 4.54 16.55 64.98
CA ALA A 211 4.60 15.12 65.19
C ALA A 211 3.27 14.60 65.78
N LEU A 212 2.65 13.61 65.15
CA LEU A 212 1.51 12.85 65.66
C LEU A 212 1.95 11.40 65.81
N ALA A 213 2.13 10.93 67.04
CA ALA A 213 2.82 9.66 67.33
C ALA A 213 1.96 8.71 68.17
N ALA A 214 1.69 7.51 67.64
CA ALA A 214 0.80 6.53 68.25
C ALA A 214 1.46 5.17 68.53
N GLY A 215 1.35 4.74 69.79
CA GLY A 215 1.91 3.49 70.32
C GLY A 215 1.97 3.49 71.85
N ASP A 216 2.62 2.47 72.43
CA ASP A 216 2.84 2.33 73.87
C ASP A 216 4.16 2.97 74.35
N ALA A 217 5.16 3.10 73.47
CA ALA A 217 6.40 3.80 73.79
C ALA A 217 6.87 4.65 72.61
N VAL A 218 7.23 5.90 72.87
CA VAL A 218 7.64 6.88 71.87
C VAL A 218 8.86 7.64 72.35
N ARG A 219 9.89 7.75 71.50
CA ARG A 219 11.01 8.66 71.69
C ARG A 219 10.88 9.82 70.70
N LEU A 220 10.85 11.04 71.23
CA LEU A 220 11.20 12.24 70.48
C LEU A 220 12.72 12.43 70.52
N ASP A 221 13.32 12.72 69.38
CA ASP A 221 14.69 13.16 69.26
C ASP A 221 14.71 14.62 68.78
N PHE A 222 15.39 15.47 69.56
CA PHE A 222 15.51 16.90 69.29
C PHE A 222 16.92 17.15 68.77
N THR A 223 17.17 16.77 67.52
CA THR A 223 18.48 16.97 66.88
C THR A 223 18.73 18.45 66.62
N GLY A 224 20.01 18.85 66.67
CA GLY A 224 20.44 20.26 66.56
C GLY A 224 20.26 20.88 65.16
N ASP A 225 19.72 20.13 64.20
CA ASP A 225 19.30 20.57 62.87
C ASP A 225 17.90 21.20 62.86
N GLY A 226 17.18 21.15 63.99
CA GLY A 226 15.84 21.73 64.15
C GLY A 226 14.73 20.91 63.51
N LEU A 227 14.93 19.59 63.36
CA LEU A 227 13.91 18.64 62.93
C LEU A 227 13.68 17.64 64.08
N VAL A 228 12.41 17.26 64.33
CA VAL A 228 12.11 16.30 65.40
C VAL A 228 11.99 14.89 64.84
N GLY A 229 12.95 14.04 65.21
CA GLY A 229 12.86 12.60 65.00
C GLY A 229 11.79 11.98 65.89
N VAL A 230 10.93 11.13 65.32
CA VAL A 230 9.93 10.35 66.06
C VAL A 230 10.26 8.88 65.88
N SER A 231 10.38 8.14 66.98
CA SER A 231 10.49 6.68 66.95
C SER A 231 9.48 6.08 67.91
N VAL A 232 8.54 5.30 67.38
CA VAL A 232 7.64 4.47 68.21
C VAL A 232 8.40 3.17 68.54
N GLU A 233 8.83 3.06 69.80
CA GLU A 233 9.65 1.95 70.33
C GLU A 233 8.82 0.70 70.67
N ARG A 234 7.50 0.85 70.84
CA ARG A 234 6.55 -0.26 71.07
C ARG A 234 5.14 0.15 70.62
N GLY A 235 4.45 -0.71 69.88
CA GLY A 235 3.09 -0.47 69.40
C GLY A 235 1.98 -0.90 70.36
N LEU A 236 0.73 -0.85 69.87
CA LEU A 236 -0.50 -1.28 70.56
C LEU A 236 -1.47 -2.01 69.61
N VAL A 237 -2.52 -2.63 70.15
CA VAL A 237 -3.54 -3.38 69.38
C VAL A 237 -4.43 -2.48 68.50
N GLU A 238 -4.54 -1.19 68.84
CA GLU A 238 -5.33 -0.21 68.07
C GLU A 238 -4.60 1.15 67.99
N ALA A 239 -3.32 1.17 67.59
CA ALA A 239 -2.58 2.44 67.47
C ALA A 239 -3.07 3.26 66.25
N ALA A 240 -3.45 4.53 66.45
CA ALA A 240 -3.98 5.38 65.37
C ALA A 240 -3.43 6.82 65.38
N ALA A 241 -3.00 7.32 64.22
CA ALA A 241 -2.59 8.72 64.03
C ALA A 241 -3.34 9.34 62.83
N GLU A 242 -4.22 10.31 63.10
CA GLU A 242 -5.18 10.82 62.12
C GLU A 242 -5.07 12.33 61.90
N ASN A 243 -5.20 12.76 60.64
CA ASN A 243 -5.41 14.16 60.26
C ASN A 243 -6.58 14.29 59.28
N SER A 244 -7.62 15.00 59.72
CA SER A 244 -8.74 15.50 58.90
C SER A 244 -8.81 17.03 58.87
N GLY A 245 -8.02 17.70 59.71
CA GLY A 245 -7.85 19.15 59.74
C GLY A 245 -6.70 19.63 58.85
N HIS A 246 -6.02 20.67 59.30
CA HIS A 246 -4.90 21.31 58.59
C HIS A 246 -3.64 21.34 59.47
N ILE A 247 -2.50 20.95 58.92
CA ILE A 247 -1.18 21.05 59.55
C ILE A 247 -0.27 21.83 58.58
N SER A 248 0.43 22.86 59.05
CA SER A 248 1.37 23.64 58.20
C SER A 248 2.70 23.90 58.91
N ALA A 249 3.79 23.46 58.29
CA ALA A 249 5.17 23.52 58.77
C ALA A 249 6.12 24.03 57.66
N THR A 250 5.82 25.18 57.07
CA THR A 250 6.63 25.81 56.00
C THR A 250 8.10 25.94 56.41
N GLY A 251 9.02 25.40 55.62
CA GLY A 251 10.46 25.33 55.91
C GLY A 251 10.85 24.33 57.01
N GLY A 252 9.94 23.41 57.37
CA GLY A 252 10.06 22.45 58.47
C GLY A 252 9.56 21.05 58.09
N SER A 253 9.09 20.27 59.07
CA SER A 253 8.63 18.89 58.82
C SER A 253 7.36 18.48 59.55
N VAL A 254 6.62 17.53 58.96
CA VAL A 254 5.47 16.86 59.57
C VAL A 254 5.67 15.35 59.56
N THR A 255 5.46 14.70 60.70
CA THR A 255 5.49 13.24 60.85
C THR A 255 4.20 12.73 61.50
N LEU A 256 3.47 11.83 60.84
CA LEU A 256 2.46 10.98 61.45
C LEU A 256 3.05 9.56 61.54
N SER A 257 2.97 8.91 62.70
CA SER A 257 3.44 7.54 62.87
C SER A 257 2.55 6.76 63.83
N ALA A 258 2.18 5.52 63.48
CA ALA A 258 1.39 4.62 64.31
C ALA A 258 1.91 3.18 64.17
N ARG A 259 2.19 2.49 65.28
CA ARG A 259 2.73 1.11 65.24
C ARG A 259 1.90 0.08 66.01
N GLY A 260 1.78 -1.11 65.43
CA GLY A 260 0.99 -2.22 65.95
C GLY A 260 1.77 -3.13 66.90
N VAL A 261 1.09 -4.15 67.42
CA VAL A 261 1.73 -5.36 67.99
C VAL A 261 1.44 -6.63 67.20
N ASP A 262 0.30 -6.68 66.48
CA ASP A 262 -0.15 -7.84 65.71
C ASP A 262 -0.52 -7.44 64.28
N SER A 263 -0.27 -8.32 63.32
CA SER A 263 -0.52 -8.10 61.88
C SER A 263 -1.99 -8.23 61.46
N VAL A 264 -2.89 -8.49 62.40
CA VAL A 264 -4.35 -8.62 62.15
C VAL A 264 -5.09 -7.29 62.36
N LEU A 265 -4.57 -6.43 63.23
CA LEU A 265 -5.03 -5.06 63.50
C LEU A 265 -3.79 -4.19 63.78
N GLY A 266 -3.04 -3.89 62.71
CA GLY A 266 -1.82 -3.07 62.83
C GLY A 266 -2.11 -1.58 63.03
N GLY A 267 -1.04 -0.79 63.18
CA GLY A 267 -1.16 0.67 63.30
C GLY A 267 -1.86 1.31 62.11
N VAL A 268 -2.59 2.40 62.33
CA VAL A 268 -3.36 3.11 61.28
C VAL A 268 -2.91 4.57 61.18
N VAL A 269 -2.49 4.99 59.99
CA VAL A 269 -2.25 6.40 59.66
C VAL A 269 -3.26 6.88 58.62
N ASN A 270 -4.13 7.81 59.00
CA ASN A 270 -5.21 8.34 58.15
C ASN A 270 -4.96 9.82 57.85
N ASN A 271 -4.76 10.20 56.59
CA ASN A 271 -4.78 11.60 56.16
C ASN A 271 -5.90 11.87 55.14
N THR A 272 -7.02 12.38 55.63
CA THR A 272 -8.14 12.93 54.83
C THR A 272 -8.06 14.46 54.73
N GLY A 273 -7.29 15.11 55.61
CA GLY A 273 -7.08 16.55 55.67
C GLY A 273 -5.88 17.05 54.86
N GLN A 274 -5.41 18.25 55.19
CA GLN A 274 -4.26 18.88 54.55
C GLN A 274 -3.02 18.84 55.45
N ILE A 275 -1.87 18.50 54.87
CA ILE A 275 -0.54 18.67 55.46
C ILE A 275 0.33 19.48 54.50
N GLU A 276 0.75 20.68 54.91
CA GLU A 276 1.71 21.52 54.22
C GLU A 276 3.07 21.49 54.94
N ALA A 277 4.14 21.20 54.22
CA ALA A 277 5.52 21.41 54.61
C ALA A 277 6.27 22.06 53.44
N ARG A 278 5.76 23.19 52.92
CA ARG A 278 6.34 23.87 51.76
C ARG A 278 7.78 24.30 52.03
N GLY A 279 8.67 24.14 51.06
CA GLY A 279 10.09 24.47 51.16
C GLY A 279 10.40 25.97 51.21
N LEU A 280 11.60 26.29 51.68
CA LEU A 280 12.25 27.60 51.55
C LEU A 280 13.59 27.44 50.81
N VAL A 281 14.11 28.51 50.21
CA VAL A 281 15.37 28.53 49.44
C VAL A 281 16.54 27.83 50.16
N SER A 282 16.61 27.94 51.49
CA SER A 282 17.68 27.36 52.33
C SER A 282 17.30 26.07 53.08
N ARG A 283 16.04 25.60 52.99
CA ARG A 283 15.56 24.44 53.77
C ARG A 283 14.36 23.78 53.10
N ASN A 284 14.59 22.60 52.52
CA ASN A 284 13.54 21.74 51.97
C ASN A 284 12.62 21.25 53.09
N GLY A 285 11.30 21.23 52.85
CA GLY A 285 10.34 20.67 53.80
C GLY A 285 10.14 19.17 53.63
N ARG A 286 9.60 18.51 54.67
CA ARG A 286 9.47 17.04 54.74
C ARG A 286 8.15 16.58 55.32
N ILE A 287 7.48 15.64 54.67
CA ILE A 287 6.30 14.92 55.16
C ILE A 287 6.64 13.43 55.28
N LEU A 288 6.34 12.82 56.43
CA LEU A 288 6.44 11.37 56.66
C LEU A 288 5.13 10.84 57.23
N LEU A 289 4.57 9.81 56.60
CA LEU A 289 3.53 8.95 57.15
C LEU A 289 4.14 7.55 57.36
N ASP A 290 4.27 7.08 58.60
CA ASP A 290 4.77 5.74 58.96
C ASP A 290 3.67 4.94 59.67
N GLY A 291 2.86 4.22 58.89
CA GLY A 291 1.84 3.29 59.38
C GLY A 291 2.37 1.87 59.56
N ASP A 292 3.62 1.68 59.97
CA ASP A 292 4.23 0.39 60.33
C ASP A 292 4.29 -0.64 59.20
N ALA A 293 5.45 -0.74 58.55
CA ALA A 293 5.72 -1.70 57.49
C ALA A 293 5.61 -3.18 57.92
N THR A 294 5.62 -3.50 59.22
CA THR A 294 5.53 -4.90 59.68
C THR A 294 4.10 -5.44 59.67
N GLY A 295 3.10 -4.59 59.92
CA GLY A 295 1.70 -5.01 60.10
C GLY A 295 0.61 -3.95 59.89
N GLY A 296 0.93 -2.66 59.80
CA GLY A 296 -0.05 -1.57 59.77
C GLY A 296 -0.43 -1.06 58.38
N SER A 297 -1.25 -0.01 58.38
CA SER A 297 -1.87 0.55 57.18
C SER A 297 -1.85 2.07 57.14
N THR A 298 -1.70 2.61 55.92
CA THR A 298 -1.69 4.05 55.68
C THR A 298 -2.68 4.40 54.57
N HIS A 299 -3.66 5.25 54.88
CA HIS A 299 -4.67 5.73 53.94
C HIS A 299 -4.55 7.24 53.74
N VAL A 300 -4.48 7.66 52.47
CA VAL A 300 -4.42 9.07 52.07
C VAL A 300 -5.50 9.36 51.04
N SER A 301 -6.42 10.25 51.40
CA SER A 301 -7.42 10.84 50.48
C SER A 301 -7.41 12.38 50.51
N GLY A 302 -6.63 12.97 51.42
CA GLY A 302 -6.38 14.41 51.52
C GLY A 302 -5.18 14.89 50.70
N THR A 303 -4.60 16.04 51.10
CA THR A 303 -3.46 16.68 50.41
C THR A 303 -2.19 16.66 51.25
N LEU A 304 -1.07 16.26 50.65
CA LEU A 304 0.29 16.36 51.18
C LEU A 304 1.10 17.30 50.27
N ASP A 305 1.49 18.48 50.76
CA ASP A 305 2.14 19.54 49.99
C ASP A 305 3.50 19.89 50.60
N ALA A 306 4.58 19.41 49.97
CA ALA A 306 5.96 19.77 50.24
C ALA A 306 6.58 20.64 49.13
N SER A 307 5.74 21.36 48.35
CA SER A 307 6.19 22.16 47.20
C SER A 307 7.04 23.39 47.60
N SER A 308 7.76 24.00 46.66
CA SER A 308 8.63 25.16 46.92
C SER A 308 8.53 26.22 45.82
N ALA A 309 8.10 27.43 46.20
CA ALA A 309 7.90 28.53 45.25
C ALA A 309 9.21 29.18 44.77
N ASP A 310 10.28 29.07 45.56
CA ASP A 310 11.55 29.80 45.35
C ASP A 310 12.79 28.87 45.28
N GLY A 311 12.61 27.56 45.45
CA GLY A 311 13.70 26.58 45.52
C GLY A 311 13.29 25.20 45.02
N ARG A 312 14.03 24.16 45.45
CA ARG A 312 13.70 22.77 45.12
C ARG A 312 12.50 22.28 45.92
N GLY A 313 11.67 21.43 45.32
CA GLY A 313 10.61 20.73 46.04
C GLY A 313 11.14 19.86 47.19
N GLY A 314 10.32 19.67 48.22
CA GLY A 314 10.63 18.90 49.42
C GLY A 314 10.50 17.37 49.23
N SER A 315 10.28 16.66 50.34
CA SER A 315 10.16 15.20 50.33
C SER A 315 8.87 14.72 51.00
N ILE A 316 8.16 13.78 50.36
CA ILE A 316 6.96 13.13 50.90
C ILE A 316 7.22 11.62 50.93
N VAL A 317 7.13 11.00 52.10
CA VAL A 317 7.25 9.55 52.29
C VAL A 317 5.96 9.01 52.89
N VAL A 318 5.38 7.99 52.24
CA VAL A 318 4.19 7.27 52.68
C VAL A 318 4.56 5.79 52.82
N GLY A 319 4.72 5.34 54.06
CA GLY A 319 5.10 3.97 54.42
C GLY A 319 4.05 3.28 55.30
N GLY A 320 4.10 1.95 55.33
CA GLY A 320 3.14 1.06 55.99
C GLY A 320 3.08 -0.28 55.25
N ARG A 321 2.53 -1.33 55.86
CA ARG A 321 2.44 -2.65 55.21
C ARG A 321 1.44 -2.66 54.05
N PHE A 322 0.30 -2.00 54.26
CA PHE A 322 -0.77 -1.86 53.27
C PHE A 322 -1.07 -0.37 53.06
N ILE A 323 -1.00 0.11 51.82
CA ILE A 323 -1.12 1.54 51.52
C ILE A 323 -2.22 1.78 50.48
N THR A 324 -3.14 2.69 50.79
CA THR A 324 -4.26 3.07 49.92
C THR A 324 -4.26 4.57 49.67
N LEU A 325 -4.31 4.96 48.40
CA LEU A 325 -4.55 6.33 47.95
C LEU A 325 -5.80 6.34 47.06
N ASP A 326 -6.78 7.15 47.44
CA ASP A 326 -8.07 7.25 46.75
C ASP A 326 -8.70 8.64 46.92
N GLY A 327 -9.92 8.83 46.42
CA GLY A 327 -10.80 9.93 46.86
C GLY A 327 -10.35 11.35 46.47
N GLY A 328 -9.39 11.48 45.57
CA GLY A 328 -8.79 12.75 45.14
C GLY A 328 -7.45 13.09 45.79
N ALA A 329 -6.73 12.11 46.35
CA ALA A 329 -5.44 12.32 47.02
C ALA A 329 -4.43 13.11 46.16
N VAL A 330 -3.88 14.20 46.72
CA VAL A 330 -2.85 15.02 46.05
C VAL A 330 -1.55 14.99 46.83
N LEU A 331 -0.46 14.59 46.18
CA LEU A 331 0.90 14.65 46.72
C LEU A 331 1.71 15.61 45.84
N ASP A 332 2.12 16.77 46.37
CA ASP A 332 2.86 17.77 45.59
C ASP A 332 4.20 18.14 46.24
N ALA A 333 5.29 17.81 45.53
CA ALA A 333 6.67 18.15 45.82
C ALA A 333 7.30 18.89 44.62
N SER A 334 6.53 19.71 43.90
CA SER A 334 7.03 20.53 42.80
C SER A 334 7.91 21.70 43.31
N GLY A 335 8.84 22.19 42.49
CA GLY A 335 9.77 23.27 42.90
C GLY A 335 10.24 24.17 41.77
N ALA A 336 10.49 25.45 42.06
CA ALA A 336 11.00 26.43 41.10
C ALA A 336 12.38 26.07 40.54
N THR A 337 13.29 25.54 41.37
CA THR A 337 14.65 25.16 40.98
C THR A 337 14.83 23.64 40.83
N GLY A 338 13.75 22.92 40.51
CA GLY A 338 13.73 21.46 40.36
C GLY A 338 12.71 20.76 41.27
N GLY A 339 12.28 19.57 40.83
CA GLY A 339 11.33 18.75 41.59
C GLY A 339 11.94 18.04 42.81
N GLY A 340 11.10 17.80 43.81
CA GLY A 340 11.42 17.07 45.04
C GLY A 340 11.34 15.55 44.90
N THR A 341 10.99 14.87 46.00
CA THR A 341 10.79 13.40 46.01
C THR A 341 9.45 13.00 46.63
N ILE A 342 8.81 12.00 46.03
CA ILE A 342 7.61 11.33 46.55
C ILE A 342 7.88 9.82 46.54
N SER A 343 7.80 9.17 47.70
CA SER A 343 8.03 7.73 47.85
C SER A 343 6.84 7.08 48.56
N VAL A 344 6.11 6.21 47.86
CA VAL A 344 4.93 5.51 48.36
C VAL A 344 5.20 4.01 48.37
N GLY A 345 5.23 3.41 49.56
CA GLY A 345 5.44 1.98 49.75
C GLY A 345 6.86 1.46 49.51
N GLY A 346 7.82 2.32 49.17
CA GLY A 346 9.24 1.99 49.04
C GLY A 346 10.02 3.11 48.38
N GLY A 347 11.34 2.98 48.33
CA GLY A 347 12.19 3.79 47.44
C GLY A 347 12.48 3.09 46.11
N TRP A 348 13.35 3.68 45.30
CA TRP A 348 13.62 3.25 43.92
C TRP A 348 14.01 1.76 43.83
N GLN A 349 13.29 1.00 43.00
CA GLN A 349 13.36 -0.46 42.83
C GLN A 349 13.31 -1.27 44.14
N GLY A 350 12.71 -0.72 45.20
CA GLY A 350 12.70 -1.32 46.54
C GLY A 350 14.08 -1.41 47.22
N LYS A 351 15.10 -0.74 46.68
CA LYS A 351 16.52 -0.84 47.10
C LYS A 351 16.93 0.20 48.16
N ASP A 352 16.08 1.18 48.46
CA ASP A 352 16.32 2.20 49.49
C ASP A 352 16.03 1.65 50.90
N THR A 353 17.07 1.23 51.61
CA THR A 353 16.94 0.67 52.96
C THR A 353 16.53 1.68 54.04
N SER A 354 16.35 2.96 53.71
CA SER A 354 15.78 3.97 54.62
C SER A 354 14.25 4.02 54.58
N ILE A 355 13.61 3.38 53.58
CA ILE A 355 12.15 3.28 53.43
C ILE A 355 11.79 1.79 53.42
N ALA A 356 11.04 1.33 54.43
CA ALA A 356 10.62 -0.06 54.49
C ALA A 356 9.51 -0.34 53.46
N ASN A 357 9.68 -1.41 52.67
CA ASN A 357 8.79 -1.73 51.56
C ASN A 357 7.41 -2.24 52.04
N ALA A 358 6.36 -1.84 51.33
CA ALA A 358 4.99 -2.29 51.54
C ALA A 358 4.76 -3.70 50.95
N THR A 359 3.77 -4.43 51.48
CA THR A 359 3.25 -5.65 50.84
C THR A 359 2.26 -5.31 49.71
N THR A 360 1.56 -4.19 49.81
CA THR A 360 0.57 -3.76 48.81
C THR A 360 0.45 -2.25 48.75
N VAL A 361 0.45 -1.70 47.54
CA VAL A 361 0.12 -0.30 47.25
C VAL A 361 -1.06 -0.26 46.27
N SER A 362 -2.10 0.51 46.60
CA SER A 362 -3.27 0.74 45.75
C SER A 362 -3.49 2.24 45.57
N ALA A 363 -3.42 2.74 44.33
CA ALA A 363 -3.69 4.13 43.97
C ALA A 363 -4.75 4.22 42.85
N ASP A 364 -5.88 4.87 43.13
CA ASP A 364 -6.98 5.00 42.17
C ASP A 364 -6.76 6.10 41.10
N ARG A 365 -7.68 6.18 40.12
CA ARG A 365 -7.65 7.09 38.96
C ARG A 365 -7.74 8.58 39.34
N SER A 366 -8.09 8.90 40.59
CA SER A 366 -8.18 10.27 41.12
C SER A 366 -6.91 10.75 41.83
N VAL A 367 -5.97 9.83 42.13
CA VAL A 367 -4.69 10.15 42.79
C VAL A 367 -3.78 10.94 41.86
N VAL A 368 -3.19 12.04 42.35
CA VAL A 368 -2.24 12.86 41.60
C VAL A 368 -0.96 13.09 42.40
N ALA A 369 0.16 12.59 41.89
CA ALA A 369 1.51 12.86 42.40
C ALA A 369 2.26 13.82 41.49
N ARG A 370 2.83 14.90 42.05
CA ARG A 370 3.57 15.93 41.30
C ARG A 370 4.93 16.19 41.94
N ALA A 371 5.98 16.13 41.15
CA ALA A 371 7.30 16.65 41.51
C ALA A 371 7.89 17.38 40.28
N ASN A 372 7.18 18.40 39.79
CA ASN A 372 7.60 19.15 38.60
C ASN A 372 8.69 20.17 38.95
N ALA A 373 9.57 20.46 38.01
CA ALA A 373 10.27 21.74 37.98
C ALA A 373 9.35 22.80 37.35
N THR A 374 9.17 23.96 37.99
CA THR A 374 8.31 25.04 37.47
C THR A 374 9.09 26.16 36.79
N GLY A 375 10.31 26.46 37.27
CA GLY A 375 11.24 27.43 36.68
C GLY A 375 12.34 26.76 35.87
N GLU A 376 13.57 26.79 36.38
CA GLU A 376 14.77 26.19 35.79
C GLU A 376 15.25 25.03 36.66
N GLY A 377 15.23 23.80 36.13
CA GLY A 377 15.68 22.61 36.84
C GLY A 377 15.08 21.32 36.31
N ASP A 378 15.65 20.20 36.75
CA ASP A 378 15.14 18.87 36.40
C ASP A 378 13.87 18.51 37.19
N GLY A 379 13.00 17.72 36.58
CA GLY A 379 11.87 17.09 37.28
C GLY A 379 12.35 16.17 38.41
N GLY A 380 11.49 15.98 39.41
CA GLY A 380 11.77 15.21 40.62
C GLY A 380 11.61 13.70 40.45
N THR A 381 11.57 13.00 41.59
CA THR A 381 11.37 11.55 41.63
C THR A 381 10.03 11.20 42.27
N VAL A 382 9.27 10.30 41.65
CA VAL A 382 8.02 9.74 42.19
C VAL A 382 8.07 8.21 42.13
N VAL A 383 7.90 7.52 43.24
CA VAL A 383 7.94 6.04 43.33
C VAL A 383 6.66 5.52 43.98
N PHE A 384 6.06 4.50 43.35
CA PHE A 384 5.04 3.63 43.94
C PHE A 384 5.57 2.18 43.91
N TRP A 385 5.99 1.65 45.06
CA TRP A 385 6.64 0.34 45.18
C TRP A 385 5.91 -0.59 46.15
N SER A 386 5.92 -1.91 45.88
CA SER A 386 5.67 -2.93 46.89
C SER A 386 6.42 -4.23 46.59
N ASP A 387 6.73 -5.01 47.63
CA ASP A 387 7.36 -6.33 47.51
C ASP A 387 6.37 -7.42 47.04
N GLY A 388 5.07 -7.09 46.99
CA GLY A 388 3.99 -7.97 46.55
C GLY A 388 3.27 -7.40 45.33
N THR A 389 2.14 -6.75 45.57
CA THR A 389 1.21 -6.30 44.52
C THR A 389 1.05 -4.78 44.51
N THR A 390 1.39 -4.14 43.40
CA THR A 390 1.13 -2.70 43.18
C THR A 390 0.00 -2.52 42.16
N ARG A 391 -1.09 -1.84 42.54
CA ARG A 391 -2.14 -1.39 41.62
C ARG A 391 -2.12 0.13 41.53
N PHE A 392 -1.92 0.64 40.33
CA PHE A 392 -1.82 2.07 40.09
C PHE A 392 -2.62 2.49 38.86
N THR A 393 -3.52 3.44 39.06
CA THR A 393 -4.32 4.02 37.98
C THR A 393 -4.30 5.55 37.96
N GLY A 394 -3.53 6.18 38.87
CA GLY A 394 -3.46 7.63 39.04
C GLY A 394 -2.59 8.36 38.01
N GLN A 395 -2.21 9.59 38.37
CA GLN A 395 -1.43 10.50 37.53
C GLN A 395 -0.09 10.86 38.18
N ILE A 396 1.00 10.79 37.42
CA ILE A 396 2.33 11.23 37.84
C ILE A 396 2.81 12.38 36.95
N ALA A 397 3.24 13.49 37.53
CA ALA A 397 3.81 14.62 36.83
C ALA A 397 5.22 14.96 37.36
N VAL A 398 6.24 14.70 36.55
CA VAL A 398 7.66 14.95 36.84
C VAL A 398 8.30 15.75 35.71
N ARG A 399 7.61 16.80 35.24
CA ARG A 399 8.08 17.63 34.13
C ARG A 399 9.36 18.37 34.46
N GLY A 400 10.20 18.55 33.43
CA GLY A 400 11.34 19.47 33.46
C GLY A 400 10.90 20.93 33.33
N GLY A 401 11.80 21.84 33.70
CA GLY A 401 11.50 23.26 33.83
C GLY A 401 10.99 23.94 32.55
N THR A 402 10.31 25.08 32.75
CA THR A 402 9.77 25.90 31.66
C THR A 402 10.85 26.75 30.97
N THR A 403 11.94 27.06 31.68
CA THR A 403 13.10 27.78 31.13
C THR A 403 14.31 26.90 30.87
N GLY A 404 14.45 25.77 31.57
CA GLY A 404 15.56 24.83 31.41
C GLY A 404 15.42 23.59 32.30
N GLY A 405 16.15 22.51 31.96
CA GLY A 405 16.17 21.23 32.68
C GLY A 405 15.41 20.10 31.98
N ASN A 406 15.63 18.87 32.46
CA ASN A 406 15.13 17.61 31.90
C ASN A 406 13.91 17.08 32.67
N GLY A 407 13.22 16.09 32.11
CA GLY A 407 12.19 15.36 32.82
C GLY A 407 12.77 14.53 33.96
N GLY A 408 11.98 14.38 35.01
CA GLY A 408 12.32 13.58 36.18
C GLY A 408 12.13 12.08 35.97
N LYS A 409 11.95 11.36 37.09
CA LYS A 409 11.81 9.91 37.09
C LYS A 409 10.56 9.48 37.85
N ALA A 410 9.73 8.68 37.20
CA ALA A 410 8.64 7.95 37.82
C ALA A 410 9.00 6.46 37.88
N GLU A 411 8.54 5.79 38.93
CA GLU A 411 8.52 4.34 39.03
C GLU A 411 7.17 3.86 39.58
N VAL A 412 6.62 2.81 38.98
CA VAL A 412 5.42 2.13 39.46
C VAL A 412 5.60 0.62 39.30
N SER A 413 6.02 -0.05 40.37
CA SER A 413 6.51 -1.44 40.34
C SER A 413 5.92 -2.26 41.49
N GLY A 414 5.72 -3.55 41.26
CA GLY A 414 5.39 -4.55 42.29
C GLY A 414 6.26 -5.78 42.07
N ALA A 415 7.02 -6.21 43.08
CA ALA A 415 8.06 -7.21 42.90
C ALA A 415 7.53 -8.63 42.56
N GLN A 416 6.23 -8.90 42.79
CA GLN A 416 5.53 -10.04 42.20
C GLN A 416 4.56 -9.60 41.11
N ASP A 417 3.50 -8.87 41.45
CA ASP A 417 2.42 -8.50 40.54
C ASP A 417 2.28 -6.97 40.39
N LEU A 418 2.01 -6.50 39.16
CA LEU A 418 1.78 -5.09 38.86
C LEU A 418 0.54 -4.93 37.96
N PHE A 419 -0.39 -4.07 38.40
CA PHE A 419 -1.58 -3.66 37.66
C PHE A 419 -1.46 -2.17 37.34
N TYR A 420 -1.03 -1.84 36.11
CA TYR A 420 -0.77 -0.47 35.68
C TYR A 420 -1.78 0.00 34.61
N ASP A 421 -2.56 1.02 34.96
CA ASP A 421 -3.44 1.78 34.06
C ASP A 421 -3.43 3.26 34.48
N GLY A 422 -2.21 3.78 34.69
CA GLY A 422 -1.93 5.17 35.06
C GLY A 422 -1.32 5.96 33.92
N VAL A 423 -1.14 7.27 34.14
CA VAL A 423 -0.49 8.17 33.16
C VAL A 423 0.65 8.97 33.78
N THR A 424 1.77 9.04 33.07
CA THR A 424 2.99 9.73 33.49
C THR A 424 3.37 10.81 32.49
N ASP A 425 3.60 12.02 32.99
CA ASP A 425 4.07 13.17 32.22
C ASP A 425 5.43 13.65 32.74
N ALA A 426 6.47 13.31 31.99
CA ALA A 426 7.86 13.65 32.27
C ALA A 426 8.44 14.55 31.16
N ARG A 427 7.60 15.27 30.41
CA ARG A 427 8.08 16.15 29.31
C ARG A 427 8.97 17.28 29.83
N ALA A 428 9.93 17.67 29.01
CA ALA A 428 10.79 18.82 29.25
C ALA A 428 10.80 19.73 28.01
N SER A 429 10.47 21.01 28.17
CA SER A 429 10.35 21.93 27.03
C SER A 429 11.70 22.42 26.46
N LYS A 430 12.79 22.14 27.18
CA LYS A 430 14.17 22.59 26.91
C LYS A 430 15.25 21.53 27.20
N GLY A 431 14.84 20.29 27.48
CA GLY A 431 15.72 19.19 27.85
C GLY A 431 15.18 17.85 27.35
N VAL A 432 15.72 16.75 27.85
CA VAL A 432 15.27 15.40 27.47
C VAL A 432 14.01 15.02 28.26
N THR A 433 13.05 14.36 27.61
CA THR A 433 11.91 13.70 28.26
C THR A 433 12.41 12.72 29.34
N GLY A 434 11.80 12.75 30.52
CA GLY A 434 12.12 11.85 31.63
C GLY A 434 11.47 10.48 31.49
N ASN A 435 11.60 9.63 32.51
CA ASN A 435 11.32 8.19 32.40
C ASN A 435 10.18 7.73 33.33
N LEU A 436 9.43 6.73 32.87
CA LEU A 436 8.56 5.86 33.68
C LEU A 436 9.17 4.45 33.72
N LEU A 437 9.58 3.99 34.90
CA LEU A 437 10.02 2.62 35.16
C LEU A 437 8.83 1.76 35.61
N LEU A 438 8.66 0.59 34.98
CA LEU A 438 7.83 -0.52 35.46
C LEU A 438 8.74 -1.75 35.61
N ASP A 439 8.99 -2.21 36.84
CA ASP A 439 9.97 -3.27 37.15
C ASP A 439 9.39 -4.48 37.96
N PRO A 440 8.40 -5.22 37.42
CA PRO A 440 7.90 -6.45 38.01
C PRO A 440 8.73 -7.68 37.58
N LYS A 441 8.33 -8.86 38.05
CA LYS A 441 8.99 -10.14 37.71
C LYS A 441 8.87 -10.52 36.23
N THR A 442 7.73 -10.23 35.65
CA THR A 442 7.29 -10.61 34.29
C THR A 442 6.34 -9.54 33.77
N ILE A 443 6.46 -9.17 32.49
CA ILE A 443 5.55 -8.24 31.83
C ILE A 443 4.92 -8.89 30.61
N THR A 444 3.60 -8.74 30.47
CA THR A 444 2.83 -9.12 29.29
C THR A 444 2.16 -7.88 28.69
N ILE A 445 2.48 -7.57 27.43
CA ILE A 445 1.87 -6.48 26.67
C ILE A 445 0.77 -7.04 25.77
N LYS A 446 -0.45 -6.51 25.92
CA LYS A 446 -1.66 -6.96 25.21
C LYS A 446 -2.27 -5.84 24.36
N GLY A 447 -2.94 -6.21 23.26
CA GLY A 447 -3.71 -5.26 22.45
C GLY A 447 -4.87 -4.62 23.21
N GLY A 448 -5.27 -3.42 22.78
CA GLY A 448 -6.48 -2.74 23.22
C GLY A 448 -6.38 -1.98 24.56
N GLU A 449 -7.51 -1.90 25.26
CA GLU A 449 -7.64 -1.27 26.59
C GLU A 449 -8.09 -2.29 27.64
N GLY A 450 -7.65 -2.09 28.88
CA GLY A 450 -8.18 -2.85 30.01
C GLY A 450 -7.56 -2.51 31.35
N THR A 451 -8.21 -2.96 32.41
CA THR A 451 -7.54 -3.23 33.68
C THR A 451 -7.89 -4.66 34.06
N ASP A 452 -6.90 -5.50 34.35
CA ASP A 452 -7.21 -6.81 34.92
C ASP A 452 -8.00 -6.67 36.22
N GLY A 453 -8.88 -7.66 36.42
CA GLY A 453 -10.23 -7.42 36.95
C GLY A 453 -10.36 -6.84 38.37
N ALA A 454 -11.60 -6.49 38.71
CA ALA A 454 -11.96 -6.10 40.07
C ALA A 454 -11.59 -7.20 41.09
N TRP A 455 -11.12 -6.78 42.26
CA TRP A 455 -10.53 -7.61 43.32
C TRP A 455 -11.48 -8.70 43.84
N GLN A 456 -11.53 -9.85 43.16
CA GLN A 456 -12.16 -11.06 43.67
C GLN A 456 -11.17 -11.74 44.62
N GLY A 457 -11.42 -11.60 45.92
CA GLY A 457 -10.53 -12.09 46.96
C GLY A 457 -10.38 -13.62 46.98
N ALA A 458 -9.29 -14.06 47.63
CA ALA A 458 -8.75 -15.42 47.71
C ALA A 458 -7.92 -15.87 46.49
N ALA A 459 -6.59 -15.88 46.68
CA ALA A 459 -5.62 -16.76 46.04
C ALA A 459 -5.82 -17.04 44.53
N ALA A 460 -5.88 -15.97 43.72
CA ALA A 460 -5.47 -16.09 42.33
C ALA A 460 -4.02 -16.63 42.26
N ALA A 461 -3.70 -17.39 41.20
CA ALA A 461 -2.30 -17.67 40.89
C ALA A 461 -1.56 -16.34 40.61
N THR A 462 -0.24 -16.31 40.82
CA THR A 462 0.62 -15.15 40.55
C THR A 462 0.27 -14.55 39.19
N VAL A 463 -0.08 -13.26 39.17
CA VAL A 463 -0.59 -12.60 37.96
C VAL A 463 0.57 -11.88 37.30
N ASP A 464 1.10 -12.47 36.22
CA ASP A 464 2.11 -11.84 35.38
C ASP A 464 1.63 -10.43 34.97
N ALA A 465 2.48 -9.40 35.16
CA ALA A 465 2.04 -8.02 35.09
C ALA A 465 1.57 -7.66 33.68
N THR A 466 0.27 -7.41 33.54
CA THR A 466 -0.34 -7.10 32.25
C THR A 466 -0.46 -5.58 32.09
N VAL A 467 0.08 -5.08 30.97
CA VAL A 467 -0.02 -3.66 30.58
C VAL A 467 -0.58 -3.61 29.16
N TYR A 468 -1.57 -2.75 28.93
CA TYR A 468 -2.26 -2.67 27.66
C TYR A 468 -1.60 -1.67 26.70
N GLU A 469 -1.67 -1.97 25.41
CA GLU A 469 -1.21 -1.15 24.29
C GLU A 469 -1.60 0.33 24.45
N LYS A 470 -2.90 0.62 24.68
CA LYS A 470 -3.39 1.99 24.81
C LYS A 470 -2.95 2.67 26.12
N THR A 471 -2.61 1.90 27.16
CA THR A 471 -1.94 2.42 28.36
C THR A 471 -0.50 2.87 28.05
N LEU A 472 0.20 2.22 27.12
CA LEU A 472 1.53 2.66 26.67
C LEU A 472 1.43 3.91 25.78
N GLU A 473 0.50 3.96 24.83
CA GLU A 473 0.30 5.13 23.95
C GLU A 473 -0.04 6.42 24.72
N ALA A 474 -0.70 6.30 25.88
CA ALA A 474 -1.08 7.42 26.73
C ALA A 474 0.09 8.11 27.46
N GLN A 475 1.29 7.52 27.49
CA GLN A 475 2.42 8.03 28.27
C GLN A 475 3.08 9.27 27.62
N SER A 476 3.36 10.27 28.46
CA SER A 476 4.15 11.46 28.11
C SER A 476 5.53 11.42 28.80
N ALA A 477 6.11 10.22 28.89
CA ALA A 477 7.40 9.90 29.47
C ALA A 477 8.04 8.75 28.68
N ASN A 478 9.37 8.64 28.64
CA ASN A 478 10.03 7.47 28.09
C ASN A 478 9.59 6.22 28.87
N ILE A 479 9.16 5.20 28.16
CA ILE A 479 8.67 3.96 28.76
C ILE A 479 9.87 3.06 28.99
N LEU A 480 10.07 2.63 30.23
CA LEU A 480 11.12 1.72 30.65
C LEU A 480 10.50 0.49 31.31
N LEU A 481 10.38 -0.58 30.52
CA LEU A 481 9.97 -1.90 31.00
C LEU A 481 11.22 -2.67 31.43
N GLN A 482 11.29 -3.06 32.71
CA GLN A 482 12.33 -3.94 33.23
C GLN A 482 11.65 -5.20 33.79
N ALA A 483 12.24 -6.38 33.58
CA ALA A 483 11.67 -7.61 34.13
C ALA A 483 12.73 -8.66 34.45
N SER A 484 12.70 -9.20 35.67
CA SER A 484 13.69 -10.17 36.16
C SER A 484 13.50 -11.62 35.66
N LYS A 485 12.53 -11.86 34.76
CA LYS A 485 12.32 -13.16 34.08
C LYS A 485 12.03 -13.05 32.57
N ALA A 486 10.97 -12.34 32.17
CA ALA A 486 10.54 -12.30 30.77
C ALA A 486 9.68 -11.07 30.44
N ILE A 487 9.69 -10.67 29.17
CA ILE A 487 8.75 -9.69 28.59
C ILE A 487 8.11 -10.31 27.34
N THR A 488 6.78 -10.38 27.30
CA THR A 488 6.02 -10.96 26.18
C THR A 488 5.13 -9.91 25.56
N PHE A 489 5.16 -9.78 24.24
CA PHE A 489 4.16 -9.04 23.46
C PHE A 489 3.24 -10.05 22.79
N GLU A 490 1.96 -10.04 23.18
CA GLU A 490 0.93 -10.92 22.60
C GLU A 490 0.49 -10.44 21.21
N ASP A 491 -0.63 -10.95 20.69
CA ASP A 491 -1.28 -10.31 19.55
C ASP A 491 -1.80 -8.94 20.01
N LEU A 492 -1.46 -7.88 19.27
CA LEU A 492 -1.90 -6.52 19.60
C LEU A 492 -3.21 -6.16 18.87
N THR A 493 -3.79 -7.08 18.08
CA THR A 493 -5.16 -6.95 17.54
C THR A 493 -6.24 -7.53 18.47
N ASP A 494 -5.83 -8.25 19.54
CA ASP A 494 -6.75 -8.75 20.57
C ASP A 494 -7.33 -7.62 21.44
N ASN A 495 -8.44 -7.93 22.14
CA ASN A 495 -9.20 -7.02 23.01
C ASN A 495 -9.67 -5.70 22.35
N GLY A 496 -9.64 -5.60 21.02
CA GLY A 496 -9.97 -4.38 20.28
C GLY A 496 -8.80 -3.42 20.07
N GLY A 497 -7.57 -3.90 20.24
CA GLY A 497 -6.37 -3.20 19.76
C GLY A 497 -6.30 -3.10 18.24
N ASP A 498 -5.46 -2.19 17.75
CA ASP A 498 -5.23 -1.96 16.32
C ASP A 498 -3.91 -2.57 15.81
N GLY A 499 -3.17 -3.25 16.69
CA GLY A 499 -1.91 -3.92 16.36
C GLY A 499 -0.69 -2.99 16.38
N VAL A 500 -0.83 -1.74 16.81
CA VAL A 500 0.20 -0.70 16.65
C VAL A 500 0.34 0.16 17.91
N ILE A 501 1.44 -0.02 18.64
CA ILE A 501 1.81 0.89 19.74
C ILE A 501 2.41 2.17 19.12
N THR A 502 1.62 3.25 19.06
CA THR A 502 2.05 4.58 18.61
C THR A 502 2.35 5.49 19.79
N LEU A 503 3.64 5.71 20.08
CA LEU A 503 4.05 6.59 21.18
C LEU A 503 4.04 8.07 20.79
N GLN A 504 3.86 8.92 21.81
CA GLN A 504 3.84 10.38 21.68
C GLN A 504 5.16 10.93 21.12
N ASP A 505 5.12 12.12 20.52
CA ASP A 505 6.31 12.72 19.91
C ASP A 505 7.43 12.96 20.95
N GLY A 506 8.64 12.50 20.65
CA GLY A 506 9.80 12.59 21.54
C GLY A 506 9.82 11.58 22.70
N VAL A 507 8.86 10.66 22.80
CA VAL A 507 8.90 9.52 23.73
C VAL A 507 9.74 8.39 23.15
N SER A 508 10.68 7.86 23.94
CA SER A 508 11.42 6.63 23.62
C SER A 508 10.81 5.40 24.32
N PHE A 509 10.95 4.24 23.68
CA PHE A 509 10.58 2.94 24.25
C PHE A 509 11.82 2.13 24.62
N ARG A 510 11.84 1.57 25.83
CA ARG A 510 12.86 0.65 26.31
C ARG A 510 12.23 -0.56 26.99
N ALA A 511 12.70 -1.75 26.62
CA ALA A 511 12.37 -2.98 27.32
C ALA A 511 13.63 -3.81 27.58
N GLU A 512 13.80 -4.33 28.80
CA GLU A 512 15.02 -4.98 29.26
C GLU A 512 14.69 -6.19 30.15
N VAL A 513 15.23 -7.37 29.80
CA VAL A 513 15.01 -8.60 30.59
C VAL A 513 16.28 -8.93 31.38
N GLU A 514 16.20 -8.78 32.71
CA GLU A 514 17.31 -8.99 33.63
C GLU A 514 17.57 -10.47 33.94
N GLY A 515 18.85 -10.82 34.02
CA GLY A 515 19.33 -12.03 34.69
C GLY A 515 20.32 -12.85 33.88
N ASN A 516 20.80 -13.91 34.51
CA ASN A 516 21.57 -14.99 33.91
C ASN A 516 21.05 -16.31 34.48
N ASN A 517 20.50 -17.18 33.64
CA ASN A 517 20.01 -18.49 34.06
C ASN A 517 20.01 -19.49 32.89
N LEU A 518 20.93 -20.45 32.93
CA LEU A 518 21.14 -21.48 31.90
C LEU A 518 20.01 -22.51 31.77
N ILE A 519 19.06 -22.55 32.71
CA ILE A 519 17.92 -23.50 32.72
C ILE A 519 16.62 -22.81 32.31
N ASP A 520 16.42 -21.55 32.71
CA ASP A 520 15.27 -20.69 32.38
C ASP A 520 15.81 -19.43 31.69
N PRO A 521 16.28 -19.54 30.43
CA PRO A 521 16.96 -18.44 29.73
C PRO A 521 16.03 -17.25 29.58
N ARG A 522 16.57 -16.06 29.86
CA ARG A 522 15.82 -14.80 29.84
C ARG A 522 15.36 -14.47 28.41
N LYS A 523 14.08 -14.14 28.26
CA LYS A 523 13.43 -14.01 26.96
C LYS A 523 12.61 -12.74 26.83
N MET A 524 12.77 -12.08 25.69
CA MET A 524 11.79 -11.15 25.16
C MET A 524 11.15 -11.80 23.93
N THR A 525 9.83 -11.97 23.91
CA THR A 525 9.14 -12.74 22.86
C THR A 525 7.98 -11.95 22.27
N PHE A 526 7.86 -11.97 20.95
CA PHE A 526 6.80 -11.32 20.19
C PHE A 526 5.96 -12.39 19.49
N LEU A 527 4.65 -12.46 19.79
CA LEU A 527 3.79 -13.55 19.31
C LEU A 527 3.20 -13.29 17.91
N ASN A 528 2.80 -12.05 17.60
CA ASN A 528 2.38 -11.67 16.25
C ASN A 528 3.44 -10.75 15.60
N LYS A 529 3.98 -11.20 14.46
CA LYS A 529 4.99 -10.49 13.64
C LYS A 529 4.46 -9.26 12.89
N ASP A 530 3.13 -9.18 12.69
CA ASP A 530 2.48 -8.13 11.91
C ASP A 530 2.06 -6.93 12.75
N ASN A 531 2.15 -7.04 14.08
CA ASN A 531 2.15 -5.92 15.02
C ASN A 531 3.24 -4.89 14.69
N GLU A 532 3.13 -3.66 15.20
CA GLU A 532 4.15 -2.60 15.05
C GLU A 532 4.36 -1.77 16.34
N LEU A 533 5.60 -1.34 16.58
CA LEU A 533 5.94 -0.29 17.56
C LEU A 533 6.49 0.94 16.82
N VAL A 534 5.89 2.09 17.08
CA VAL A 534 6.17 3.36 16.39
C VAL A 534 6.65 4.42 17.38
N VAL A 535 7.80 5.04 17.08
CA VAL A 535 8.30 6.24 17.79
C VAL A 535 8.51 7.42 16.84
N SER A 536 8.29 8.64 17.34
CA SER A 536 8.31 9.88 16.56
C SER A 536 9.19 10.97 17.20
N GLY A 537 9.51 12.02 16.45
CA GLY A 537 10.27 13.17 16.96
C GLY A 537 11.70 12.80 17.33
N THR A 538 12.05 12.93 18.61
CA THR A 538 13.33 12.47 19.17
C THR A 538 13.28 11.05 19.75
N GLY A 539 12.16 10.34 19.64
CA GLY A 539 11.99 8.99 20.17
C GLY A 539 12.95 7.96 19.56
N SER A 540 13.26 6.93 20.34
CA SER A 540 14.11 5.79 19.97
C SER A 540 13.56 4.48 20.56
N ILE A 541 14.03 3.34 20.04
CA ILE A 541 13.63 1.99 20.51
C ILE A 541 14.88 1.24 21.01
N TYR A 542 14.85 0.74 22.24
CA TYR A 542 15.91 -0.11 22.83
C TYR A 542 15.33 -1.39 23.40
N LEU A 543 15.74 -2.56 22.91
CA LEU A 543 15.33 -3.87 23.43
C LEU A 543 16.58 -4.67 23.81
N GLN A 544 16.67 -5.14 25.06
CA GLN A 544 17.73 -6.03 25.53
C GLN A 544 17.16 -7.26 26.25
N ALA A 545 17.78 -8.43 26.06
CA ALA A 545 17.50 -9.62 26.86
C ALA A 545 18.79 -10.31 27.29
N GLY A 546 19.00 -10.44 28.61
CA GLY A 546 20.15 -11.11 29.22
C GLY A 546 21.31 -10.20 29.62
N LEU A 547 22.21 -10.77 30.44
CA LEU A 547 23.42 -10.13 30.97
C LEU A 547 24.72 -10.92 30.76
N ALA A 548 24.63 -12.25 30.71
CA ALA A 548 25.77 -13.17 30.58
C ALA A 548 25.31 -14.59 30.19
N ASN A 549 25.85 -15.16 29.11
CA ASN A 549 25.67 -16.52 28.58
C ASN A 549 24.22 -16.93 28.23
N THR A 550 23.24 -16.07 28.50
CA THR A 550 21.81 -16.38 28.41
C THR A 550 20.99 -15.12 28.21
N GLY A 551 20.16 -15.13 27.17
CA GLY A 551 19.27 -14.01 26.83
C GLY A 551 18.91 -14.02 25.36
N ARG A 552 17.62 -14.10 25.01
CA ARG A 552 17.18 -14.17 23.61
C ARG A 552 16.03 -13.21 23.34
N ILE A 553 16.08 -12.54 22.18
CA ILE A 553 14.98 -11.73 21.66
C ILE A 553 14.38 -12.47 20.46
N GLU A 554 13.13 -12.89 20.57
CA GLU A 554 12.51 -13.87 19.67
C GLU A 554 11.32 -13.28 18.90
N ASN A 555 11.42 -13.33 17.57
CA ASN A 555 10.41 -13.00 16.56
C ASN A 555 9.98 -11.53 16.52
N VAL A 556 10.90 -10.60 16.79
CA VAL A 556 10.66 -9.14 16.83
C VAL A 556 9.77 -8.69 15.68
N PHE A 557 8.66 -8.04 16.04
CA PHE A 557 7.66 -7.51 15.11
C PHE A 557 8.15 -6.25 14.37
N LYS A 558 7.27 -5.51 13.69
CA LYS A 558 7.70 -4.30 12.96
C LYS A 558 8.16 -3.21 13.95
N LEU A 559 9.28 -2.55 13.66
CA LEU A 559 9.79 -1.43 14.47
C LEU A 559 10.05 -0.21 13.59
N THR A 560 9.40 0.91 13.90
CA THR A 560 9.44 2.11 13.05
C THR A 560 9.84 3.36 13.87
N ALA A 561 11.05 3.88 13.62
CA ALA A 561 11.49 5.16 14.12
C ALA A 561 11.32 6.26 13.04
N LYS A 562 10.24 7.04 13.15
CA LYS A 562 9.88 8.11 12.20
C LYS A 562 10.75 9.36 12.37
N GLY A 563 11.36 9.53 13.55
CA GLY A 563 12.25 10.62 13.91
C GLY A 563 13.55 10.66 13.08
N ARG A 564 14.08 11.86 12.84
CA ARG A 564 15.37 12.03 12.15
C ARG A 564 16.53 11.87 13.12
N GLY A 565 17.32 10.82 12.93
CA GLY A 565 18.56 10.58 13.66
C GLY A 565 19.82 10.92 12.87
N SER A 566 20.94 11.02 13.58
CA SER A 566 22.28 11.13 12.99
C SER A 566 22.93 9.75 12.77
N ASN A 567 23.85 9.68 11.81
CA ASN A 567 24.78 8.56 11.65
C ASN A 567 26.03 8.84 12.51
N PRO A 568 26.26 8.13 13.63
CA PRO A 568 27.57 8.14 14.29
C PRO A 568 28.61 7.40 13.43
N SER A 569 29.90 7.64 13.67
CA SER A 569 30.90 6.66 13.25
C SER A 569 30.81 5.41 14.13
N PRO A 570 31.39 4.26 13.73
CA PRO A 570 31.47 3.08 14.59
C PRO A 570 32.06 3.37 15.99
N ALA A 571 33.00 4.32 16.09
CA ALA A 571 33.62 4.73 17.35
C ALA A 571 32.72 5.68 18.19
N ASP A 572 31.77 6.38 17.56
CA ASP A 572 30.87 7.36 18.18
C ASP A 572 29.50 6.77 18.56
N LEU A 573 29.28 5.46 18.31
CA LEU A 573 28.11 4.75 18.79
C LEU A 573 27.92 4.95 20.30
N PRO A 574 26.69 5.20 20.80
CA PRO A 574 26.42 5.33 22.22
C PRO A 574 26.92 4.13 23.01
N GLY A 575 27.54 4.40 24.16
CA GLY A 575 28.00 3.35 25.06
C GLY A 575 26.83 2.57 25.67
N HIS A 576 27.05 1.28 25.88
CA HIS A 576 26.19 0.38 26.63
C HIS A 576 27.08 -0.60 27.40
N ASP A 577 26.83 -0.80 28.68
CA ASP A 577 27.37 -1.96 29.40
C ASP A 577 26.22 -2.95 29.57
N ILE A 578 26.24 -3.99 28.73
CA ILE A 578 25.24 -5.05 28.70
C ILE A 578 25.07 -5.78 30.05
N LYS A 579 25.99 -5.60 31.01
CA LYS A 579 25.94 -6.18 32.36
C LYS A 579 25.18 -5.30 33.37
N GLN A 580 24.72 -4.12 32.95
CA GLN A 580 24.03 -3.13 33.76
C GLN A 580 22.72 -2.68 33.09
N ILE A 581 21.60 -3.17 33.60
CA ILE A 581 20.24 -2.81 33.16
C ILE A 581 19.99 -1.29 33.34
N GLY A 582 19.23 -0.69 32.42
CA GLY A 582 18.84 0.73 32.47
C GLY A 582 19.91 1.73 32.01
N ASN A 583 20.96 1.29 31.30
CA ASN A 583 22.08 2.16 30.89
C ASN A 583 22.12 2.49 29.38
N GLY A 584 22.99 3.45 29.04
CA GLY A 584 23.07 4.02 27.70
C GLY A 584 21.77 4.73 27.30
N THR A 585 21.76 5.36 26.13
CA THR A 585 20.53 5.85 25.49
C THR A 585 20.81 5.87 23.98
N PRO A 586 19.96 5.27 23.13
CA PRO A 586 20.16 5.38 21.69
C PRO A 586 20.07 6.83 21.22
N ALA A 587 20.65 7.13 20.06
CA ALA A 587 20.42 8.45 19.46
C ALA A 587 18.94 8.62 19.08
N PRO A 588 18.41 9.85 19.01
CA PRO A 588 17.10 10.14 18.44
C PRO A 588 16.89 9.45 17.09
N GLY A 589 15.71 8.87 16.84
CA GLY A 589 15.39 8.22 15.57
C GLY A 589 16.14 6.91 15.28
N SER A 590 16.66 6.23 16.31
CA SER A 590 17.39 4.94 16.16
C SER A 590 16.67 3.75 16.81
N ILE A 591 17.04 2.55 16.35
CA ILE A 591 16.56 1.26 16.85
C ILE A 591 17.78 0.45 17.34
N THR A 592 17.74 -0.09 18.56
CA THR A 592 18.83 -0.89 19.15
C THR A 592 18.27 -2.18 19.74
N LEU A 593 18.71 -3.34 19.23
CA LEU A 593 18.27 -4.68 19.63
C LEU A 593 19.48 -5.53 20.07
N LEU A 594 19.43 -6.10 21.27
CA LEU A 594 20.57 -6.73 21.94
C LEU A 594 20.14 -8.05 22.62
N GLY A 595 20.25 -9.16 21.88
CA GLY A 595 20.19 -10.49 22.47
C GLY A 595 21.58 -10.92 22.94
N ALA A 596 21.68 -11.45 24.16
CA ALA A 596 22.92 -12.00 24.69
C ALA A 596 23.39 -13.27 23.92
N ASP A 597 22.46 -14.17 23.60
CA ASP A 597 22.70 -15.43 22.88
C ASP A 597 21.60 -15.69 21.83
N GLY A 598 21.12 -14.65 21.14
CA GLY A 598 20.28 -14.80 19.95
C GLY A 598 19.26 -13.69 19.72
N LEU A 599 19.06 -13.36 18.43
CA LEU A 599 18.12 -12.33 17.98
C LEU A 599 17.43 -12.77 16.68
N THR A 600 16.11 -13.00 16.72
CA THR A 600 15.30 -13.29 15.52
C THR A 600 14.28 -12.19 15.25
N ILE A 601 14.21 -11.73 14.01
CA ILE A 601 13.45 -10.56 13.57
C ILE A 601 12.50 -10.98 12.44
N ALA A 602 11.20 -10.86 12.70
CA ALA A 602 10.12 -11.38 11.88
C ALA A 602 9.20 -10.28 11.28
N GLY A 603 9.30 -9.04 11.76
CA GLY A 603 8.70 -7.84 11.17
C GLY A 603 9.77 -6.83 10.73
N ALA A 604 9.40 -5.95 9.79
CA ALA A 604 10.33 -5.04 9.14
C ALA A 604 10.86 -3.94 10.08
N LEU A 605 12.12 -3.53 9.88
CA LEU A 605 12.74 -2.42 10.63
C LEU A 605 12.84 -1.17 9.75
N THR A 606 12.36 -0.02 10.23
CA THR A 606 12.32 1.23 9.47
C THR A 606 12.87 2.42 10.25
N THR A 607 13.81 3.19 9.66
CA THR A 607 14.30 4.46 10.25
C THR A 607 14.39 5.60 9.23
N ASN A 608 14.14 6.83 9.67
CA ASN A 608 14.23 8.05 8.86
C ASN A 608 15.63 8.70 9.00
N GLY A 609 16.65 8.07 8.42
CA GLY A 609 18.04 8.31 8.79
C GLY A 609 18.36 7.57 10.08
N GLY A 610 19.07 8.20 11.02
CA GLY A 610 19.47 7.56 12.28
C GLY A 610 20.30 6.30 12.05
N TYR A 611 20.19 5.34 12.97
CA TYR A 611 20.83 4.03 12.79
C TYR A 611 19.96 2.88 13.32
N ILE A 612 20.28 1.68 12.86
CA ILE A 612 19.81 0.42 13.43
C ILE A 612 21.02 -0.34 13.96
N ARG A 613 20.98 -0.76 15.22
CA ARG A 613 22.05 -1.48 15.92
C ARG A 613 21.55 -2.83 16.40
N LEU A 614 22.08 -3.91 15.84
CA LEU A 614 21.64 -5.28 16.10
C LEU A 614 22.81 -6.11 16.67
N SER A 615 22.58 -6.78 17.79
CA SER A 615 23.45 -7.85 18.27
C SER A 615 22.63 -9.07 18.66
N ALA A 616 23.09 -10.23 18.21
CA ALA A 616 22.68 -11.55 18.67
C ALA A 616 23.69 -12.17 19.65
N ASP A 617 24.86 -11.57 19.82
CA ASP A 617 25.88 -11.95 20.80
C ASP A 617 26.38 -10.68 21.47
N SER A 618 25.51 -10.07 22.28
CA SER A 618 25.80 -8.77 22.89
C SER A 618 26.78 -8.86 24.07
N ASP A 619 26.98 -10.05 24.64
CA ASP A 619 27.76 -10.27 25.86
C ASP A 619 29.10 -11.01 25.66
N LEU A 620 29.40 -11.46 24.43
CA LEU A 620 30.54 -12.29 24.05
C LEU A 620 30.51 -13.70 24.67
N GLY A 621 29.32 -14.27 24.90
CA GLY A 621 29.12 -15.54 25.58
C GLY A 621 27.97 -16.35 25.02
N GLY A 622 28.24 -17.20 24.03
CA GLY A 622 27.24 -18.12 23.50
C GLY A 622 27.54 -18.54 22.07
N ILE A 623 26.49 -18.91 21.34
CA ILE A 623 26.51 -19.07 19.88
C ILE A 623 25.96 -17.80 19.23
N GLY A 624 24.90 -17.21 19.79
CA GLY A 624 24.37 -15.93 19.35
C GLY A 624 23.88 -15.91 17.89
N ASP A 625 23.00 -16.84 17.53
CA ASP A 625 22.41 -16.90 16.18
C ASP A 625 21.57 -15.67 15.86
N PHE A 626 21.78 -15.10 14.67
CA PHE A 626 21.05 -13.95 14.15
C PHE A 626 20.18 -14.36 12.95
N LYS A 627 18.91 -13.92 12.94
CA LYS A 627 17.98 -14.20 11.84
C LYS A 627 17.10 -13.01 11.50
N LEU A 628 17.18 -12.57 10.25
CA LEU A 628 16.42 -11.45 9.68
C LEU A 628 15.69 -11.92 8.43
N THR A 629 14.38 -12.16 8.54
CA THR A 629 13.56 -12.70 7.43
C THR A 629 12.76 -11.64 6.68
N THR A 630 12.78 -10.39 7.13
CA THR A 630 11.96 -9.29 6.60
C THR A 630 12.80 -8.04 6.32
N PRO A 631 12.26 -7.07 5.56
CA PRO A 631 13.07 -5.95 5.09
C PRO A 631 13.58 -5.02 6.18
N VAL A 632 14.77 -4.46 5.95
CA VAL A 632 15.31 -3.35 6.72
C VAL A 632 15.43 -2.14 5.80
N THR A 633 14.77 -1.04 6.13
CA THR A 633 14.80 0.19 5.33
C THR A 633 15.24 1.37 6.17
N THR A 634 16.39 1.96 5.85
CA THR A 634 16.82 3.22 6.44
C THR A 634 16.89 4.31 5.37
N GLN A 635 16.42 5.51 5.67
CA GLN A 635 16.47 6.64 4.74
C GLN A 635 17.84 7.34 4.81
N GLY A 636 18.91 6.60 4.48
CA GLY A 636 20.30 7.06 4.62
C GLY A 636 20.94 6.71 5.97
N GLY A 637 20.37 5.79 6.75
CA GLY A 637 20.84 5.44 8.10
C GLY A 637 21.75 4.21 8.14
N ASN A 638 22.74 4.21 9.03
CA ASN A 638 23.68 3.08 9.16
C ASN A 638 23.02 1.86 9.81
N LEU A 639 23.43 0.67 9.39
CA LEU A 639 23.05 -0.61 9.99
C LEU A 639 24.31 -1.28 10.56
N TYR A 640 24.31 -1.58 11.86
CA TYR A 640 25.37 -2.29 12.56
C TYR A 640 24.85 -3.65 13.01
N VAL A 641 25.58 -4.74 12.70
CA VAL A 641 25.15 -6.13 12.97
C VAL A 641 26.29 -6.93 13.62
N SER A 642 25.96 -7.74 14.62
CA SER A 642 26.93 -8.56 15.37
C SER A 642 26.30 -9.86 15.88
N PHE A 643 27.09 -10.94 15.91
CA PHE A 643 26.66 -12.32 16.14
C PHE A 643 27.89 -13.24 16.27
N GLY A 644 27.90 -14.18 17.21
CA GLY A 644 28.99 -15.14 17.41
C GLY A 644 30.33 -14.57 17.90
N GLY A 645 30.73 -14.99 19.10
CA GLY A 645 31.96 -14.56 19.79
C GLY A 645 33.05 -15.62 19.92
N HIS A 646 32.67 -16.91 19.94
CA HIS A 646 33.53 -18.00 20.43
C HIS A 646 33.68 -19.25 19.54
N ASP A 647 32.79 -19.52 18.59
CA ASP A 647 32.93 -20.67 17.69
C ASP A 647 32.57 -20.34 16.22
N ALA A 648 32.76 -21.34 15.36
CA ALA A 648 32.43 -21.29 13.93
C ALA A 648 31.06 -21.93 13.61
N LEU A 649 30.17 -22.06 14.61
CA LEU A 649 28.84 -22.65 14.46
C LEU A 649 27.76 -21.57 14.28
N ALA A 650 27.95 -20.41 14.90
CA ALA A 650 27.08 -19.24 14.81
C ALA A 650 26.75 -18.82 13.38
N LYS A 651 25.47 -18.49 13.12
CA LYS A 651 24.99 -18.06 11.79
C LYS A 651 24.22 -16.74 11.82
N ALA A 652 24.39 -15.96 10.75
CA ALA A 652 23.59 -14.78 10.44
C ALA A 652 22.78 -14.99 9.17
N GLU A 653 21.50 -15.35 9.30
CA GLU A 653 20.57 -15.49 8.19
C GLU A 653 20.00 -14.13 7.76
N LEU A 654 20.55 -13.56 6.70
CA LEU A 654 20.13 -12.31 6.05
C LEU A 654 19.20 -12.63 4.87
N MET A 655 17.95 -13.02 5.18
CA MET A 655 16.97 -13.47 4.19
C MET A 655 16.07 -12.34 3.67
N GLY A 656 15.89 -11.27 4.45
CA GLY A 656 15.17 -10.05 4.03
C GLY A 656 16.03 -9.06 3.23
N ASP A 657 15.36 -8.20 2.45
CA ASP A 657 16.02 -7.12 1.70
C ASP A 657 16.44 -5.96 2.61
N ILE A 658 17.70 -5.50 2.48
CA ILE A 658 18.27 -4.42 3.27
C ILE A 658 18.55 -3.23 2.34
N THR A 659 17.81 -2.13 2.51
CA THR A 659 17.96 -0.90 1.71
C THR A 659 18.28 0.28 2.61
N LEU A 660 19.51 0.78 2.55
CA LEU A 660 20.04 1.82 3.44
C LEU A 660 20.14 3.21 2.80
N GLY A 661 19.93 3.31 1.48
CA GLY A 661 20.19 4.53 0.72
C GLY A 661 21.67 4.93 0.81
N ALA A 662 21.96 6.13 1.31
CA ALA A 662 23.32 6.60 1.59
C ALA A 662 23.92 6.04 2.90
N GLY A 663 23.21 5.17 3.63
CA GLY A 663 23.69 4.50 4.83
C GLY A 663 24.60 3.31 4.52
N ARG A 664 25.46 2.97 5.47
CA ARG A 664 26.43 1.87 5.38
C ARG A 664 26.04 0.66 6.24
N LEU A 665 26.44 -0.54 5.82
CA LEU A 665 26.38 -1.76 6.62
C LEU A 665 27.73 -2.00 7.29
N TYR A 666 27.71 -2.27 8.60
CA TYR A 666 28.89 -2.65 9.39
C TYR A 666 28.66 -3.97 10.11
N PHE A 667 29.63 -4.86 10.05
CA PHE A 667 29.71 -6.04 10.93
C PHE A 667 30.63 -5.76 12.13
N GLY A 668 30.37 -6.42 13.27
CA GLY A 668 31.00 -6.11 14.56
C GLY A 668 32.53 -6.15 14.60
N ASP A 669 33.16 -6.93 13.71
CA ASP A 669 34.61 -6.98 13.55
C ASP A 669 35.21 -5.76 12.82
N ALA A 670 34.39 -4.96 12.14
CA ALA A 670 34.75 -3.68 11.53
C ALA A 670 34.42 -2.45 12.43
N ILE A 671 34.10 -2.67 13.71
CA ILE A 671 33.66 -1.62 14.65
C ILE A 671 34.76 -1.34 15.69
N PRO A 672 35.68 -0.38 15.44
CA PRO A 672 36.68 0.03 16.42
C PRO A 672 36.03 0.75 17.62
N GLY A 673 36.03 0.09 18.77
CA GLY A 673 35.50 0.63 20.02
C GLY A 673 36.09 -0.06 21.25
N ASP A 674 35.85 0.51 22.43
CA ASP A 674 36.20 -0.10 23.71
C ASP A 674 35.48 -1.45 23.89
N PRO A 675 36.21 -2.57 24.12
CA PRO A 675 35.64 -3.89 24.40
C PRO A 675 34.69 -3.95 25.59
N ALA A 676 34.77 -3.02 26.55
CA ALA A 676 33.93 -3.04 27.74
C ALA A 676 32.60 -2.27 27.61
N THR A 677 32.53 -1.23 26.75
CA THR A 677 31.35 -0.33 26.69
C THR A 677 30.84 0.00 25.29
N LYS A 678 31.60 -0.30 24.22
CA LYS A 678 31.23 0.09 22.84
C LYS A 678 31.26 -1.06 21.83
N ALA A 679 32.08 -2.09 22.05
CA ALA A 679 32.06 -3.29 21.23
C ALA A 679 30.65 -3.88 21.18
N LEU A 680 30.26 -4.36 20.00
CA LEU A 680 28.89 -4.80 19.72
C LEU A 680 28.66 -6.30 19.98
N GLY A 681 29.70 -7.00 20.41
CA GLY A 681 29.90 -8.41 20.10
C GLY A 681 30.99 -8.56 19.03
N ARG A 682 31.20 -9.78 18.55
CA ARG A 682 32.01 -10.06 17.35
C ARG A 682 31.09 -10.37 16.16
N SER A 683 31.65 -10.95 15.10
CA SER A 683 30.91 -11.34 13.88
C SER A 683 31.54 -12.57 13.23
N THR A 684 32.09 -13.50 14.03
CA THR A 684 32.97 -14.59 13.57
C THR A 684 32.24 -15.69 12.79
N GLY A 685 30.92 -15.78 12.92
CA GLY A 685 30.10 -16.82 12.30
C GLY A 685 29.96 -16.72 10.78
N GLU A 686 29.20 -17.68 10.23
CA GLU A 686 28.82 -17.69 8.82
C GLU A 686 27.69 -16.69 8.54
N LYS A 687 27.88 -15.83 7.55
CA LYS A 687 26.86 -14.96 6.98
C LYS A 687 26.14 -15.73 5.87
N ILE A 688 24.82 -15.86 5.93
CA ILE A 688 24.02 -16.50 4.86
C ILE A 688 23.11 -15.43 4.27
N LEU A 689 23.42 -14.97 3.05
CA LEU A 689 22.63 -13.95 2.35
C LEU A 689 21.67 -14.58 1.35
N GLY A 690 20.38 -14.28 1.50
CA GLY A 690 19.32 -14.63 0.56
C GLY A 690 18.57 -13.43 -0.01
N GLY A 691 18.53 -12.32 0.74
CA GLY A 691 17.94 -11.06 0.28
C GLY A 691 18.89 -10.22 -0.57
N LYS A 692 18.43 -9.01 -0.92
CA LYS A 692 19.15 -7.97 -1.62
C LYS A 692 19.69 -6.92 -0.65
N LEU A 693 20.99 -6.64 -0.70
CA LEU A 693 21.61 -5.48 -0.05
C LEU A 693 21.67 -4.30 -1.04
N VAL A 694 21.26 -3.11 -0.60
CA VAL A 694 21.36 -1.84 -1.34
C VAL A 694 21.82 -0.75 -0.37
N LEU A 695 23.04 -0.24 -0.56
CA LEU A 695 23.70 0.63 0.40
C LEU A 695 24.77 1.51 -0.27
N SER A 696 25.47 2.33 0.51
CA SER A 696 26.63 3.12 0.07
C SER A 696 27.92 2.68 0.78
N GLY A 697 29.07 2.94 0.18
CA GLY A 697 30.39 2.67 0.73
C GLY A 697 30.84 1.21 0.65
N ASP A 698 32.13 1.01 0.95
CA ASP A 698 32.82 -0.29 0.87
C ASP A 698 32.08 -1.39 1.66
N VAL A 699 32.06 -2.60 1.11
CA VAL A 699 31.45 -3.80 1.71
C VAL A 699 32.49 -4.89 1.91
N ASP A 700 32.89 -5.13 3.16
CA ASP A 700 33.92 -6.11 3.52
C ASP A 700 33.31 -7.40 4.08
N PHE A 701 33.66 -8.53 3.46
CA PHE A 701 33.34 -9.88 3.95
C PHE A 701 34.62 -10.58 4.42
N SER A 702 34.86 -10.46 5.72
CA SER A 702 35.97 -10.98 6.53
C SER A 702 35.77 -12.42 7.04
N THR A 703 34.52 -12.85 7.18
CA THR A 703 34.13 -14.19 7.70
C THR A 703 33.33 -14.98 6.65
N PRO A 704 33.11 -16.30 6.84
CA PRO A 704 32.47 -17.14 5.84
C PRO A 704 31.13 -16.59 5.35
N LEU A 705 30.89 -16.63 4.05
CA LEU A 705 29.68 -16.12 3.40
C LEU A 705 29.07 -17.16 2.47
N THR A 706 27.81 -17.52 2.68
CA THR A 706 26.99 -18.28 1.72
C THR A 706 26.05 -17.34 0.98
N LEU A 707 26.14 -17.31 -0.34
CA LEU A 707 25.28 -16.53 -1.25
C LEU A 707 24.23 -17.45 -1.88
N LYS A 708 22.96 -17.28 -1.52
CA LYS A 708 21.83 -18.06 -2.05
C LYS A 708 21.35 -17.56 -3.43
N GLY A 709 20.61 -18.40 -4.14
CA GLY A 709 20.04 -18.09 -5.45
C GLY A 709 19.16 -16.84 -5.47
N GLY A 710 19.60 -15.83 -6.21
CA GLY A 710 18.94 -14.53 -6.30
C GLY A 710 19.39 -13.49 -5.26
N ALA A 711 20.29 -13.84 -4.33
CA ALA A 711 20.92 -12.87 -3.44
C ALA A 711 21.64 -11.79 -4.26
N SER A 712 21.69 -10.57 -3.74
CA SER A 712 22.24 -9.43 -4.49
C SER A 712 22.94 -8.45 -3.55
N ILE A 713 24.03 -7.82 -4.00
CA ILE A 713 24.78 -6.82 -3.23
C ILE A 713 25.06 -5.62 -4.13
N TYR A 714 24.36 -4.50 -3.89
CA TYR A 714 24.48 -3.27 -4.65
C TYR A 714 25.10 -2.17 -3.78
N THR A 715 26.26 -1.68 -4.18
CA THR A 715 26.96 -0.53 -3.58
C THR A 715 27.47 0.42 -4.67
N ASP A 716 27.76 1.66 -4.30
CA ASP A 716 28.45 2.67 -5.12
C ASP A 716 29.98 2.52 -5.09
N SER A 717 30.50 1.60 -4.26
CA SER A 717 31.91 1.46 -3.87
C SER A 717 32.40 0.00 -4.07
N PRO A 718 33.62 -0.39 -3.64
CA PRO A 718 34.10 -1.78 -3.75
C PRO A 718 33.37 -2.80 -2.87
N ILE A 719 33.40 -4.07 -3.30
CA ILE A 719 33.08 -5.24 -2.48
C ILE A 719 34.34 -6.10 -2.32
N HIS A 720 34.76 -6.39 -1.08
CA HIS A 720 35.94 -7.20 -0.80
C HIS A 720 35.57 -8.53 -0.14
N PHE A 721 35.96 -9.65 -0.75
CA PHE A 721 35.83 -10.99 -0.16
C PHE A 721 37.22 -11.48 0.30
N THR A 722 37.42 -11.58 1.62
CA THR A 722 38.70 -11.98 2.23
C THR A 722 38.61 -13.29 3.02
N SER A 723 37.49 -14.01 2.86
CA SER A 723 37.15 -15.26 3.57
C SER A 723 36.63 -16.34 2.62
N SER A 724 36.09 -17.44 3.14
CA SER A 724 35.40 -18.43 2.30
C SER A 724 34.07 -17.89 1.78
N VAL A 725 33.81 -18.08 0.48
CA VAL A 725 32.54 -17.72 -0.16
C VAL A 725 31.94 -18.97 -0.83
N THR A 726 30.73 -19.33 -0.44
CA THR A 726 29.98 -20.49 -0.93
C THR A 726 28.85 -20.01 -1.83
N PHE A 727 28.79 -20.51 -3.06
CA PHE A 727 27.73 -20.18 -4.00
C PHE A 727 26.64 -21.26 -4.02
N ASP A 728 25.47 -20.97 -3.45
CA ASP A 728 24.27 -21.83 -3.50
C ASP A 728 23.21 -21.17 -4.39
N THR A 729 23.58 -20.93 -5.66
CA THR A 729 22.78 -20.11 -6.59
C THR A 729 21.57 -20.87 -7.16
N GLN A 730 21.64 -22.19 -7.19
CA GLN A 730 20.66 -23.04 -7.90
C GLN A 730 20.50 -22.53 -9.34
N ASP A 731 19.28 -22.22 -9.78
CA ASP A 731 19.01 -21.62 -11.10
C ASP A 731 18.82 -20.09 -11.09
N ARG A 732 19.01 -19.41 -9.95
CA ARG A 732 18.89 -17.95 -9.83
C ARG A 732 20.27 -17.30 -9.64
N PRO A 733 20.74 -16.43 -10.55
CA PRO A 733 22.07 -15.83 -10.42
C PRO A 733 22.17 -14.94 -9.17
N VAL A 734 23.39 -14.84 -8.63
CA VAL A 734 23.76 -13.85 -7.62
C VAL A 734 24.29 -12.61 -8.32
N THR A 735 23.78 -11.43 -7.98
CA THR A 735 24.18 -10.16 -8.64
C THR A 735 25.01 -9.28 -7.72
N LEU A 736 26.25 -9.03 -8.11
CA LEU A 736 27.18 -8.15 -7.40
C LEU A 736 27.37 -6.87 -8.22
N ARG A 737 27.01 -5.72 -7.65
CA ARG A 737 27.02 -4.42 -8.29
C ARG A 737 27.87 -3.44 -7.49
N ALA A 738 28.98 -2.99 -8.07
CA ALA A 738 30.06 -2.28 -7.36
C ALA A 738 30.95 -1.48 -8.32
N THR A 739 31.93 -0.74 -7.81
CA THR A 739 33.05 -0.22 -8.63
C THR A 739 34.17 -1.24 -8.81
N ASP A 740 34.45 -2.04 -7.78
CA ASP A 740 35.41 -3.15 -7.79
C ASP A 740 34.83 -4.37 -7.06
N ILE A 741 35.24 -5.58 -7.47
CA ILE A 741 34.76 -6.85 -6.88
C ILE A 741 35.97 -7.76 -6.65
N ASP A 742 36.42 -7.85 -5.40
CA ASP A 742 37.63 -8.58 -5.04
C ASP A 742 37.37 -10.01 -4.56
N PHE A 743 37.70 -11.00 -5.39
CA PHE A 743 37.85 -12.40 -4.97
C PHE A 743 39.30 -12.84 -4.77
N SER A 744 40.30 -11.95 -4.93
CA SER A 744 41.72 -12.32 -4.91
C SER A 744 42.13 -13.02 -3.60
N ARG A 745 41.54 -12.60 -2.48
CA ARG A 745 41.80 -13.13 -1.12
C ARG A 745 40.77 -14.18 -0.65
N ALA A 746 39.74 -14.49 -1.44
CA ALA A 746 38.67 -15.39 -1.04
C ALA A 746 39.00 -16.88 -1.24
N THR A 747 38.25 -17.76 -0.58
CA THR A 747 38.22 -19.21 -0.89
C THR A 747 36.85 -19.57 -1.43
N LEU A 748 36.73 -19.71 -2.75
CA LEU A 748 35.44 -19.94 -3.41
C LEU A 748 35.06 -21.42 -3.40
N THR A 749 33.80 -21.74 -3.08
CA THR A 749 33.24 -23.11 -3.10
C THR A 749 31.92 -23.16 -3.87
N ASN A 750 31.53 -24.36 -4.32
CA ASN A 750 30.39 -24.60 -5.24
C ASN A 750 30.44 -23.80 -6.55
N VAL A 751 31.64 -23.38 -6.98
CA VAL A 751 31.88 -22.59 -8.20
C VAL A 751 31.21 -23.23 -9.42
N SER A 752 31.36 -24.55 -9.61
CA SER A 752 30.82 -25.28 -10.77
C SER A 752 29.29 -25.30 -10.92
N THR A 753 28.54 -24.99 -9.85
CA THR A 753 27.08 -24.83 -9.92
C THR A 753 26.65 -23.36 -9.91
N ALA A 754 27.59 -22.42 -9.72
CA ALA A 754 27.30 -21.01 -9.51
C ALA A 754 26.90 -20.26 -10.79
N SER A 755 25.79 -19.53 -10.72
CA SER A 755 25.40 -18.50 -11.69
C SER A 755 25.64 -17.11 -11.10
N ILE A 756 26.44 -16.27 -11.75
CA ILE A 756 26.90 -14.98 -11.20
C ILE A 756 26.68 -13.86 -12.23
N SER A 757 26.29 -12.67 -11.76
CA SER A 757 26.24 -11.42 -12.53
C SER A 757 27.14 -10.38 -11.86
N LEU A 758 28.05 -9.77 -12.64
CA LEU A 758 28.99 -8.73 -12.20
C LEU A 758 28.65 -7.42 -12.90
N GLU A 759 28.28 -6.40 -12.14
CA GLU A 759 27.66 -5.18 -12.65
C GLU A 759 28.42 -3.92 -12.17
N PRO A 760 28.64 -2.91 -13.03
CA PRO A 760 29.17 -1.63 -12.57
C PRO A 760 28.11 -0.89 -11.74
N SER A 761 28.53 -0.18 -10.69
CA SER A 761 27.63 0.59 -9.81
C SER A 761 26.86 1.68 -10.55
N ASP A 762 27.58 2.44 -11.37
CA ASP A 762 27.05 3.38 -12.36
C ASP A 762 26.84 2.67 -13.72
N PRO A 763 25.64 2.73 -14.33
CA PRO A 763 25.40 2.13 -15.65
C PRO A 763 26.17 2.80 -16.80
N ALA A 764 26.67 4.04 -16.64
CA ALA A 764 27.45 4.74 -17.67
C ALA A 764 28.95 4.38 -17.66
N SER A 765 29.44 3.78 -16.58
CA SER A 765 30.85 3.45 -16.41
C SER A 765 31.30 2.34 -17.38
N PRO A 766 32.39 2.55 -18.16
CA PRO A 766 32.89 1.54 -19.08
C PRO A 766 33.53 0.36 -18.34
N VAL A 767 33.41 -0.84 -18.90
CA VAL A 767 33.92 -2.07 -18.30
C VAL A 767 35.02 -2.67 -19.18
N ALA A 768 36.28 -2.43 -18.80
CA ALA A 768 37.42 -3.12 -19.38
C ALA A 768 37.56 -4.51 -18.75
N LEU A 769 37.52 -5.57 -19.55
CA LEU A 769 37.73 -6.93 -19.07
C LEU A 769 39.23 -7.19 -18.87
N GLY A 770 39.60 -7.94 -17.83
CA GLY A 770 40.99 -8.37 -17.60
C GLY A 770 41.99 -7.24 -17.32
N SER A 771 41.52 -6.02 -17.03
CA SER A 771 42.39 -4.90 -16.65
C SER A 771 43.10 -5.18 -15.33
N ALA A 772 44.38 -4.83 -15.24
CA ALA A 772 45.11 -4.83 -13.98
C ALA A 772 44.66 -3.66 -13.09
N GLY A 773 44.45 -3.91 -11.79
CA GLY A 773 44.02 -2.89 -10.81
C GLY A 773 42.59 -3.10 -10.33
N ALA A 774 41.82 -2.03 -10.16
CA ALA A 774 40.43 -2.07 -9.70
C ALA A 774 39.45 -2.20 -10.88
N GLY A 775 38.39 -2.99 -10.70
CA GLY A 775 37.29 -3.12 -11.65
C GLY A 775 36.59 -4.47 -11.52
N ILE A 776 35.26 -4.47 -11.68
CA ILE A 776 34.35 -5.62 -11.51
C ILE A 776 34.73 -6.91 -12.27
N ALA A 777 35.62 -6.83 -13.27
CA ALA A 777 36.00 -7.91 -14.17
C ALA A 777 37.52 -7.95 -14.45
N ARG A 778 38.36 -7.69 -13.45
CA ARG A 778 39.82 -7.82 -13.56
C ARG A 778 40.31 -9.25 -13.79
N ALA A 779 41.57 -9.41 -14.17
CA ALA A 779 42.18 -10.71 -14.52
C ALA A 779 42.08 -11.72 -13.36
N GLU A 780 42.39 -11.29 -12.14
CA GLU A 780 42.33 -12.09 -10.93
C GLU A 780 40.89 -12.55 -10.62
N THR A 781 39.89 -11.73 -10.94
CA THR A 781 38.48 -12.07 -10.78
C THR A 781 38.01 -13.07 -11.84
N PHE A 782 38.52 -13.00 -13.08
CA PHE A 782 38.31 -14.04 -14.08
C PHE A 782 38.93 -15.39 -13.68
N ASP A 783 40.20 -15.40 -13.24
CA ASP A 783 40.88 -16.61 -12.80
C ASP A 783 40.17 -17.28 -11.63
N ARG A 784 39.67 -16.48 -10.68
CA ARG A 784 38.88 -16.96 -9.52
C ARG A 784 37.53 -17.55 -9.91
N LEU A 785 36.85 -17.00 -10.92
CA LEU A 785 35.56 -17.50 -11.41
C LEU A 785 35.70 -18.55 -12.53
N SER A 786 36.89 -19.11 -12.71
CA SER A 786 37.13 -20.23 -13.61
C SER A 786 36.33 -21.47 -13.17
N GLY A 787 35.48 -21.98 -14.06
CA GLY A 787 34.69 -23.19 -13.88
C GLY A 787 33.21 -22.96 -13.57
N VAL A 788 32.71 -21.72 -13.50
CA VAL A 788 31.30 -21.43 -13.13
C VAL A 788 30.27 -22.01 -14.09
N LYS A 789 29.01 -22.12 -13.64
CA LYS A 789 27.87 -22.50 -14.51
C LYS A 789 27.63 -21.40 -15.53
N SER A 790 27.28 -20.20 -15.08
CA SER A 790 27.03 -19.05 -15.95
C SER A 790 27.55 -17.74 -15.35
N LEU A 791 28.11 -16.87 -16.19
CA LEU A 791 28.72 -15.61 -15.80
C LEU A 791 28.22 -14.49 -16.71
N THR A 792 27.51 -13.51 -16.14
CA THR A 792 27.14 -12.26 -16.84
C THR A 792 28.03 -11.12 -16.37
N ILE A 793 28.48 -10.27 -17.29
CA ILE A 793 29.23 -9.05 -16.99
C ILE A 793 28.56 -7.87 -17.69
N GLY A 794 28.26 -6.82 -16.92
CA GLY A 794 27.51 -5.66 -17.36
C GLY A 794 26.01 -5.75 -17.07
N ARG A 795 25.26 -4.73 -17.51
CA ARG A 795 23.89 -4.42 -17.05
C ARG A 795 22.88 -4.26 -18.19
N ALA A 796 21.64 -4.65 -17.92
CA ALA A 796 20.51 -4.44 -18.83
C ALA A 796 20.16 -2.95 -19.03
N ASP A 797 20.45 -2.10 -18.05
CA ASP A 797 20.35 -0.63 -18.12
C ASP A 797 21.70 0.07 -18.38
N GLY A 798 22.77 -0.70 -18.65
CA GLY A 798 24.12 -0.18 -18.87
C GLY A 798 24.26 0.53 -20.22
N THR A 799 24.72 1.78 -20.21
CA THR A 799 25.11 2.58 -21.38
C THR A 799 26.63 2.59 -21.61
N GLY A 800 27.43 2.23 -20.59
CA GLY A 800 28.88 2.11 -20.69
C GLY A 800 29.34 1.02 -21.65
N THR A 801 30.40 1.28 -22.42
CA THR A 801 30.99 0.30 -23.33
C THR A 801 31.71 -0.82 -22.56
N ILE A 802 31.47 -2.08 -22.93
CA ILE A 802 32.29 -3.21 -22.47
C ILE A 802 33.42 -3.45 -23.48
N THR A 803 34.66 -3.54 -23.01
CA THR A 803 35.83 -3.73 -23.88
C THR A 803 36.56 -5.03 -23.55
N VAL A 804 36.67 -5.93 -24.52
CA VAL A 804 37.59 -7.07 -24.47
C VAL A 804 38.97 -6.58 -24.94
N PRO A 805 40.03 -6.63 -24.13
CA PRO A 805 41.34 -6.08 -24.47
C PRO A 805 42.01 -6.79 -25.64
N ALA A 806 42.97 -6.11 -26.28
CA ALA A 806 43.74 -6.65 -27.41
C ALA A 806 44.59 -7.90 -27.06
N THR A 807 44.84 -8.16 -25.78
CA THR A 807 45.45 -9.40 -25.27
C THR A 807 44.50 -10.60 -25.29
N GLY A 808 43.20 -10.35 -25.41
CA GLY A 808 42.14 -11.34 -25.22
C GLY A 808 41.81 -11.62 -23.74
N ILE A 809 40.77 -12.43 -23.55
CA ILE A 809 40.24 -12.93 -22.26
C ILE A 809 39.88 -14.40 -22.46
N THR A 810 40.19 -15.23 -21.47
CA THR A 810 39.84 -16.66 -21.49
C THR A 810 39.04 -17.04 -20.26
N ALA A 811 37.76 -17.33 -20.45
CA ALA A 811 36.88 -17.83 -19.42
C ALA A 811 36.67 -19.36 -19.53
N GLN A 812 36.18 -19.94 -18.44
CA GLN A 812 35.80 -21.36 -18.31
C GLN A 812 34.38 -21.39 -17.73
N VAL A 813 33.35 -21.30 -18.57
CA VAL A 813 31.96 -21.13 -18.13
C VAL A 813 31.10 -22.21 -18.79
N SER A 814 30.58 -23.14 -18.02
CA SER A 814 30.08 -24.43 -18.52
C SER A 814 28.72 -24.36 -19.24
N ASP A 815 27.90 -23.34 -18.96
CA ASP A 815 26.69 -22.98 -19.70
C ASP A 815 26.94 -21.69 -20.50
N THR A 816 26.80 -20.50 -19.90
CA THR A 816 26.77 -19.24 -20.65
C THR A 816 27.68 -18.16 -20.05
N PHE A 817 28.70 -17.76 -20.81
CA PHE A 817 29.46 -16.52 -20.57
C PHE A 817 28.81 -15.37 -21.35
N LYS A 818 28.26 -14.37 -20.65
CA LYS A 818 27.52 -13.26 -21.23
C LYS A 818 28.19 -11.91 -20.97
N LEU A 819 28.37 -11.10 -22.02
CA LEU A 819 28.61 -9.67 -21.94
C LEU A 819 27.30 -8.93 -22.23
N LEU A 820 26.93 -7.94 -21.41
CA LEU A 820 25.65 -7.24 -21.46
C LEU A 820 25.82 -5.74 -21.27
N SER A 821 25.71 -4.96 -22.34
CA SER A 821 25.58 -3.50 -22.29
C SER A 821 24.25 -3.11 -22.92
N GLY A 822 23.16 -3.21 -22.15
CA GLY A 822 21.79 -3.22 -22.69
C GLY A 822 21.38 -1.94 -23.43
N LEU A 823 22.05 -0.82 -23.19
CA LEU A 823 21.87 0.47 -23.86
C LEU A 823 23.19 1.04 -24.46
N GLY A 824 24.30 0.30 -24.35
CA GLY A 824 25.63 0.71 -24.84
C GLY A 824 26.22 -0.26 -25.87
N SER A 825 27.53 -0.16 -26.09
CA SER A 825 28.26 -0.96 -27.09
C SER A 825 29.17 -2.03 -26.46
N VAL A 826 29.62 -2.99 -27.27
CA VAL A 826 30.70 -3.92 -26.90
C VAL A 826 31.79 -3.90 -27.98
N ASP A 827 33.04 -3.63 -27.57
CA ASP A 827 34.22 -3.61 -28.44
C ASP A 827 35.15 -4.79 -28.11
N ILE A 828 35.36 -5.68 -29.09
CA ILE A 828 36.17 -6.88 -28.95
C ILE A 828 37.49 -6.63 -29.68
N GLN A 829 38.56 -6.33 -28.94
CA GLN A 829 39.86 -5.96 -29.52
C GLN A 829 40.81 -7.15 -29.72
N GLY A 830 40.66 -8.20 -28.92
CA GLY A 830 41.44 -9.44 -28.97
C GLY A 830 40.56 -10.69 -29.03
N THR A 831 41.07 -11.82 -28.53
CA THR A 831 40.34 -13.10 -28.48
C THR A 831 39.36 -13.14 -27.30
N LEU A 832 38.09 -13.47 -27.54
CA LEU A 832 37.07 -13.74 -26.52
C LEU A 832 36.85 -15.25 -26.36
N THR A 833 37.56 -15.80 -25.38
CA THR A 833 37.58 -17.18 -24.89
C THR A 833 36.39 -17.67 -24.06
N ASN A 834 35.53 -18.60 -24.48
CA ASN A 834 34.97 -19.57 -23.53
C ASN A 834 35.47 -20.99 -23.87
N SER A 835 36.31 -21.53 -22.99
CA SER A 835 37.06 -22.78 -23.24
C SER A 835 36.31 -24.04 -22.79
N ALA A 836 35.22 -23.89 -22.03
CA ALA A 836 34.47 -25.03 -21.50
C ALA A 836 33.81 -25.83 -22.63
N ALA A 837 33.88 -27.16 -22.58
CA ALA A 837 33.44 -28.03 -23.67
C ALA A 837 31.95 -27.88 -24.03
N THR A 838 31.11 -27.48 -23.08
CA THR A 838 29.68 -27.18 -23.26
C THR A 838 29.36 -25.68 -23.31
N GLY A 839 30.37 -24.83 -23.10
CA GLY A 839 30.21 -23.41 -22.83
C GLY A 839 29.91 -22.56 -24.06
N ARG A 840 29.00 -21.60 -23.89
CA ARG A 840 28.57 -20.62 -24.89
C ARG A 840 29.19 -19.24 -24.61
N VAL A 841 29.23 -18.39 -25.64
CA VAL A 841 29.46 -16.94 -25.50
C VAL A 841 28.23 -16.18 -26.01
N VAL A 842 27.71 -15.27 -25.19
CA VAL A 842 26.65 -14.33 -25.58
C VAL A 842 27.19 -12.91 -25.43
N VAL A 843 27.03 -12.06 -26.43
CA VAL A 843 27.31 -10.63 -26.35
C VAL A 843 26.03 -9.91 -26.73
N GLN A 844 25.53 -9.05 -25.84
CA GLN A 844 24.31 -8.27 -26.06
C GLN A 844 24.62 -6.78 -25.83
N ALA A 845 24.50 -5.99 -26.90
CA ALA A 845 24.69 -4.54 -26.92
C ALA A 845 23.39 -3.85 -27.36
N GLY A 846 23.01 -2.75 -26.71
CA GLY A 846 21.93 -1.88 -27.19
C GLY A 846 22.31 -1.06 -28.43
N HIS A 847 23.61 -0.80 -28.59
CA HIS A 847 24.21 -0.13 -29.74
C HIS A 847 25.02 -1.13 -30.58
N ASP A 848 26.35 -0.98 -30.65
CA ASP A 848 27.20 -1.69 -31.60
C ASP A 848 27.91 -2.89 -30.96
N VAL A 849 28.12 -3.95 -31.73
CA VAL A 849 29.11 -5.01 -31.42
C VAL A 849 30.23 -4.94 -32.46
N THR A 850 31.43 -4.56 -32.03
CA THR A 850 32.60 -4.40 -32.91
C THR A 850 33.63 -5.50 -32.66
N LEU A 851 34.19 -6.07 -33.72
CA LEU A 851 35.40 -6.91 -33.67
C LEU A 851 36.55 -6.18 -34.38
N ALA A 852 37.69 -6.04 -33.72
CA ALA A 852 38.91 -5.47 -34.29
C ALA A 852 39.58 -6.41 -35.33
N PRO A 853 40.54 -5.93 -36.15
CA PRO A 853 41.09 -6.70 -37.29
C PRO A 853 41.78 -8.04 -36.98
N LYS A 854 42.04 -8.34 -35.70
CA LYS A 854 42.58 -9.63 -35.24
C LYS A 854 41.71 -10.29 -34.16
N ALA A 855 40.57 -9.70 -33.81
CA ALA A 855 39.70 -10.20 -32.76
C ALA A 855 38.97 -11.46 -33.22
N THR A 856 38.79 -12.40 -32.31
CA THR A 856 38.03 -13.64 -32.54
C THR A 856 37.12 -13.93 -31.35
N VAL A 857 36.06 -14.69 -31.55
CA VAL A 857 35.23 -15.25 -30.48
C VAL A 857 35.23 -16.77 -30.62
N VAL A 858 35.47 -17.51 -29.55
CA VAL A 858 35.54 -18.98 -29.56
C VAL A 858 34.70 -19.55 -28.43
N ALA A 859 33.81 -20.48 -28.75
CA ALA A 859 32.98 -21.20 -27.79
C ALA A 859 32.61 -22.59 -28.31
N SER A 860 32.67 -23.61 -27.46
CA SER A 860 32.54 -25.02 -27.89
C SER A 860 31.16 -25.65 -27.61
N GLY A 861 30.22 -24.91 -27.01
CA GLY A 861 28.87 -25.38 -26.72
C GLY A 861 28.05 -25.81 -27.95
N THR A 862 27.04 -26.65 -27.73
CA THR A 862 26.20 -27.22 -28.81
C THR A 862 24.99 -26.34 -29.14
N GLY A 863 24.56 -26.36 -30.41
CA GLY A 863 23.53 -25.44 -30.91
C GLY A 863 24.09 -24.02 -31.04
N ASP A 864 23.44 -23.03 -30.44
CA ASP A 864 23.87 -21.62 -30.48
C ASP A 864 25.08 -21.41 -29.55
N ALA A 865 26.29 -21.68 -30.07
CA ALA A 865 27.54 -21.64 -29.32
C ALA A 865 28.03 -20.20 -29.07
N ILE A 866 27.87 -19.35 -30.09
CA ILE A 866 28.20 -17.93 -30.04
C ILE A 866 26.97 -17.15 -30.49
N VAL A 867 26.50 -16.18 -29.70
CA VAL A 867 25.46 -15.24 -30.10
C VAL A 867 25.97 -13.82 -29.90
N LEU A 868 26.08 -13.04 -30.98
CA LEU A 868 26.45 -11.63 -30.93
C LEU A 868 25.24 -10.80 -31.36
N ALA A 869 24.64 -10.04 -30.44
CA ALA A 869 23.46 -9.23 -30.70
C ALA A 869 23.77 -7.75 -30.50
N ALA A 870 23.73 -7.00 -31.62
CA ALA A 870 23.82 -5.55 -31.66
C ALA A 870 22.42 -4.95 -31.89
N GLY A 871 21.98 -4.04 -31.03
CA GLY A 871 20.74 -3.28 -31.24
C GLY A 871 20.82 -2.29 -32.41
N GLN A 872 22.04 -1.89 -32.79
CA GLN A 872 22.33 -1.14 -34.02
C GLN A 872 23.14 -2.02 -34.99
N LYS A 873 24.46 -1.82 -35.11
CA LYS A 873 25.28 -2.50 -36.12
C LYS A 873 26.31 -3.47 -35.54
N PHE A 874 26.42 -4.62 -36.18
CA PHE A 874 27.57 -5.51 -36.05
C PHE A 874 28.69 -5.07 -36.98
N VAL A 875 29.91 -4.93 -36.47
CA VAL A 875 31.07 -4.40 -37.22
C VAL A 875 32.28 -5.32 -37.07
N ASN A 876 32.37 -6.36 -37.90
CA ASN A 876 33.55 -7.22 -37.97
C ASN A 876 34.62 -6.66 -38.92
N LYS A 877 35.77 -6.28 -38.35
CA LYS A 877 36.95 -5.81 -39.09
C LYS A 877 37.97 -6.92 -39.37
N ASN A 878 37.75 -8.14 -38.86
CA ASN A 878 38.63 -9.29 -39.10
C ASN A 878 38.33 -9.91 -40.49
N PRO A 879 39.31 -9.99 -41.40
CA PRO A 879 39.13 -10.53 -42.74
C PRO A 879 39.11 -12.07 -42.80
N SER A 880 39.20 -12.77 -41.66
CA SER A 880 39.15 -14.23 -41.59
C SER A 880 37.73 -14.77 -41.45
N ALA A 881 37.43 -15.87 -42.14
CA ALA A 881 36.23 -16.68 -41.92
C ALA A 881 36.23 -17.38 -40.54
N GLN A 882 37.35 -17.36 -39.81
CA GLN A 882 37.50 -17.86 -38.45
C GLN A 882 37.46 -16.74 -37.41
N ALA A 883 36.77 -15.62 -37.69
CA ALA A 883 36.51 -14.59 -36.68
C ALA A 883 35.56 -15.08 -35.57
N LEU A 884 34.67 -16.02 -35.88
CA LEU A 884 33.78 -16.70 -34.93
C LEU A 884 33.99 -18.21 -35.08
N VAL A 885 34.36 -18.90 -34.00
CA VAL A 885 34.79 -20.31 -34.02
C VAL A 885 33.93 -21.14 -33.08
N ALA A 886 33.02 -21.93 -33.66
CA ALA A 886 32.01 -22.73 -32.96
C ALA A 886 32.10 -24.23 -33.37
N PRO A 887 33.10 -24.99 -32.88
CA PRO A 887 33.47 -26.30 -33.46
C PRO A 887 32.44 -27.42 -33.25
N HIS A 888 31.47 -27.26 -32.36
CA HIS A 888 30.43 -28.26 -32.05
C HIS A 888 29.00 -27.66 -32.09
N GLY A 889 28.85 -26.47 -32.68
CA GLY A 889 27.60 -25.73 -32.75
C GLY A 889 27.61 -24.76 -33.92
N ARG A 890 27.02 -23.59 -33.74
CA ARG A 890 27.01 -22.49 -34.72
C ARG A 890 27.17 -21.14 -34.04
N TRP A 891 27.52 -20.12 -34.82
CA TRP A 891 27.40 -18.73 -34.42
C TRP A 891 26.17 -18.07 -35.05
N LEU A 892 25.53 -17.19 -34.29
CA LEU A 892 24.44 -16.32 -34.73
C LEU A 892 24.84 -14.86 -34.48
N VAL A 893 24.60 -13.99 -35.47
CA VAL A 893 24.84 -12.55 -35.33
C VAL A 893 23.55 -11.78 -35.61
N TYR A 894 22.99 -11.12 -34.59
CA TYR A 894 21.83 -10.25 -34.70
C TYR A 894 22.26 -8.79 -34.85
N SER A 895 21.60 -8.05 -35.75
CA SER A 895 21.81 -6.61 -35.96
C SER A 895 20.51 -5.91 -36.41
N ALA A 896 20.49 -4.58 -36.53
CA ALA A 896 19.34 -3.87 -37.09
C ALA A 896 19.11 -4.19 -38.58
N ALA A 897 20.10 -3.92 -39.43
CA ALA A 897 19.98 -4.05 -40.88
C ALA A 897 21.34 -4.36 -41.57
N PRO A 898 21.35 -5.05 -42.73
CA PRO A 898 22.59 -5.51 -43.37
C PRO A 898 23.47 -4.39 -43.93
N ASP A 899 22.86 -3.29 -44.39
CA ASP A 899 23.53 -2.10 -44.94
C ASP A 899 24.33 -1.31 -43.88
N THR A 900 23.82 -1.28 -42.64
CA THR A 900 24.53 -0.69 -41.50
C THR A 900 25.64 -1.60 -40.94
N SER A 901 25.63 -2.89 -41.30
CA SER A 901 26.50 -3.93 -40.74
C SER A 901 27.74 -4.20 -41.59
N GLN A 902 28.80 -4.74 -40.97
CA GLN A 902 29.99 -5.21 -41.66
C GLN A 902 30.30 -6.65 -41.25
N GLN A 903 30.17 -7.59 -42.19
CA GLN A 903 30.35 -9.03 -41.95
C GLN A 903 31.84 -9.45 -41.87
N GLY A 904 32.75 -8.63 -42.41
CA GLY A 904 34.18 -8.92 -42.48
C GLY A 904 34.45 -10.16 -43.35
N GLY A 905 35.32 -11.06 -42.88
CA GLY A 905 35.60 -12.32 -43.57
C GLY A 905 34.63 -13.47 -43.31
N LEU A 906 33.56 -13.27 -42.52
CA LEU A 906 32.65 -14.34 -42.11
C LEU A 906 31.85 -14.91 -43.28
N VAL A 907 31.62 -16.22 -43.25
CA VAL A 907 30.83 -16.97 -44.24
C VAL A 907 29.63 -17.58 -43.51
N ASN A 908 28.42 -17.12 -43.84
CA ASN A 908 27.17 -17.63 -43.29
C ASN A 908 26.49 -18.61 -44.24
N GLU A 909 25.73 -19.55 -43.68
CA GLU A 909 24.93 -20.55 -44.40
C GLU A 909 23.51 -20.03 -44.68
N PHE A 910 22.98 -19.17 -43.79
CA PHE A 910 21.71 -18.49 -43.96
C PHE A 910 21.74 -17.03 -43.53
N LYS A 911 20.71 -16.30 -43.94
CA LYS A 911 20.40 -14.92 -43.54
C LYS A 911 18.91 -14.86 -43.17
N GLN A 912 18.54 -14.09 -42.16
CA GLN A 912 17.14 -13.93 -41.75
C GLN A 912 16.80 -12.48 -41.43
N TYR A 913 15.58 -12.07 -41.78
CA TYR A 913 14.96 -10.80 -41.41
C TYR A 913 13.85 -11.00 -40.38
N ASN A 914 13.29 -9.89 -39.87
CA ASN A 914 12.26 -9.90 -38.83
C ASN A 914 12.65 -10.79 -37.63
N ALA A 915 13.88 -10.63 -37.15
CA ALA A 915 14.43 -11.44 -36.06
C ALA A 915 15.12 -10.56 -35.02
N THR A 916 14.59 -10.58 -33.80
CA THR A 916 15.14 -9.88 -32.64
C THR A 916 15.81 -10.86 -31.67
N TYR A 917 16.75 -10.39 -30.84
CA TYR A 917 17.28 -11.19 -29.72
C TYR A 917 16.60 -10.74 -28.42
N PRO A 918 16.03 -11.65 -27.59
CA PRO A 918 16.20 -13.10 -27.59
C PRO A 918 15.11 -13.91 -28.34
N GLY A 919 14.43 -13.36 -29.34
CA GLY A 919 13.50 -14.11 -30.20
C GLY A 919 12.13 -14.36 -29.55
N GLY A 920 11.47 -13.29 -29.08
CA GLY A 920 10.28 -13.40 -28.23
C GLY A 920 8.98 -13.82 -28.94
N ALA A 921 8.86 -13.61 -30.25
CA ALA A 921 7.69 -13.99 -31.04
C ALA A 921 7.97 -15.21 -31.93
N ALA A 922 6.92 -15.95 -32.32
CA ALA A 922 7.05 -17.12 -33.20
C ALA A 922 7.66 -16.80 -34.58
N THR A 923 7.50 -15.55 -35.04
CA THR A 923 8.12 -14.99 -36.26
C THR A 923 9.64 -14.82 -36.15
N ASP A 924 10.13 -14.58 -34.93
CA ASP A 924 11.49 -14.16 -34.65
C ASP A 924 12.44 -15.34 -34.40
N GLN A 925 11.89 -16.56 -34.34
CA GLN A 925 12.69 -17.77 -34.16
C GLN A 925 13.65 -18.01 -35.32
N VAL A 926 14.80 -18.60 -35.03
CA VAL A 926 15.87 -18.84 -36.00
C VAL A 926 15.47 -19.95 -36.99
N GLN A 927 15.06 -19.57 -38.20
CA GLN A 927 14.52 -20.46 -39.22
C GLN A 927 15.62 -21.24 -39.98
N GLY A 928 16.84 -20.69 -40.00
CA GLY A 928 17.99 -21.29 -40.68
C GLY A 928 18.81 -22.24 -39.80
N THR A 929 19.37 -23.27 -40.44
CA THR A 929 20.35 -24.20 -39.86
C THR A 929 21.78 -23.69 -40.08
N GLY A 930 22.70 -24.05 -39.18
CA GLY A 930 24.11 -23.65 -39.29
C GLY A 930 24.36 -22.19 -38.88
N ASN A 931 25.43 -21.60 -39.41
CA ASN A 931 25.88 -20.25 -39.07
C ASN A 931 25.08 -19.16 -39.81
N GLY A 932 24.72 -18.07 -39.12
CA GLY A 932 23.78 -17.09 -39.70
C GLY A 932 23.85 -15.67 -39.22
N PHE A 933 23.45 -14.76 -40.10
CA PHE A 933 23.13 -13.36 -39.79
C PHE A 933 21.61 -13.18 -39.67
N LEU A 934 21.18 -12.48 -38.63
CA LEU A 934 19.79 -12.15 -38.36
C LEU A 934 19.64 -10.62 -38.25
N TYR A 935 18.55 -10.10 -38.80
CA TYR A 935 18.29 -8.68 -38.88
C TYR A 935 16.89 -8.34 -38.34
N SER A 936 16.79 -7.31 -37.50
CA SER A 936 15.51 -6.90 -36.90
C SER A 936 14.60 -6.15 -37.87
N ILE A 937 15.15 -5.56 -38.94
CA ILE A 937 14.35 -5.00 -40.03
C ILE A 937 13.43 -6.07 -40.65
N ALA A 938 12.18 -5.69 -40.89
CA ALA A 938 11.13 -6.53 -41.49
C ALA A 938 10.79 -6.02 -42.91
N PRO A 939 11.60 -6.35 -43.93
CA PRO A 939 11.38 -5.88 -45.29
C PRO A 939 10.13 -6.54 -45.89
N THR A 940 9.28 -5.71 -46.49
CA THR A 940 8.06 -6.15 -47.18
C THR A 940 8.28 -6.13 -48.69
N ILE A 941 7.75 -7.15 -49.37
CA ILE A 941 7.79 -7.30 -50.82
C ILE A 941 6.42 -6.98 -51.40
N ASP A 942 6.42 -6.04 -52.35
CA ASP A 942 5.27 -5.72 -53.18
C ASP A 942 5.23 -6.68 -54.37
N ILE A 943 4.12 -7.40 -54.53
CA ILE A 943 3.85 -8.26 -55.68
C ILE A 943 2.93 -7.55 -56.66
N ALA A 944 3.34 -7.47 -57.92
CA ALA A 944 2.58 -6.88 -59.01
C ALA A 944 2.25 -7.94 -60.08
N LEU A 945 1.05 -7.83 -60.69
CA LEU A 945 0.70 -8.64 -61.85
C LEU A 945 1.13 -7.94 -63.14
N ILE A 946 1.82 -8.67 -64.02
CA ILE A 946 2.36 -8.19 -65.30
C ILE A 946 1.93 -9.07 -66.49
N GLY A 947 2.15 -8.56 -67.70
CA GLY A 947 1.73 -9.21 -68.95
C GLY A 947 0.29 -8.87 -69.35
N GLU A 948 -0.25 -9.60 -70.32
CA GLU A 948 -1.66 -9.56 -70.70
C GLU A 948 -2.35 -10.86 -70.23
N VAL A 949 -3.58 -10.75 -69.74
CA VAL A 949 -4.40 -11.91 -69.35
C VAL A 949 -5.69 -11.85 -70.16
N ARG A 950 -5.89 -12.79 -71.08
CA ARG A 950 -6.94 -12.74 -72.11
C ARG A 950 -7.84 -13.99 -72.12
N LYS A 951 -9.13 -13.83 -72.41
CA LYS A 951 -10.03 -14.91 -72.86
C LYS A 951 -11.15 -14.40 -73.79
N GLU A 952 -11.84 -15.29 -74.47
CA GLU A 952 -13.18 -15.00 -75.02
C GLU A 952 -14.22 -15.04 -73.88
N TYR A 953 -15.28 -14.25 -74.00
CA TYR A 953 -16.43 -14.25 -73.11
C TYR A 953 -17.09 -15.64 -72.96
N ASP A 954 -17.27 -16.06 -71.70
CA ASP A 954 -17.66 -17.42 -71.27
C ASP A 954 -18.66 -17.44 -70.08
N ARG A 955 -19.19 -16.28 -69.66
CA ARG A 955 -19.98 -16.08 -68.42
C ARG A 955 -19.26 -16.39 -67.08
N THR A 956 -17.95 -16.66 -67.06
CA THR A 956 -17.19 -16.87 -65.81
C THR A 956 -16.33 -15.65 -65.46
N THR A 957 -15.99 -15.48 -64.18
CA THR A 957 -14.91 -14.57 -63.77
C THR A 957 -13.53 -15.22 -63.80
N THR A 958 -13.40 -16.52 -64.12
CA THR A 958 -12.10 -17.21 -64.10
C THR A 958 -11.10 -16.61 -65.09
N ALA A 959 -9.87 -16.37 -64.65
CA ALA A 959 -8.76 -15.87 -65.44
C ALA A 959 -7.65 -16.92 -65.56
N SER A 960 -6.97 -16.98 -66.71
CA SER A 960 -5.83 -17.87 -66.93
C SER A 960 -4.53 -17.10 -66.73
N VAL A 961 -3.88 -17.34 -65.59
CA VAL A 961 -2.64 -16.68 -65.17
C VAL A 961 -1.54 -17.73 -64.99
N THR A 962 -0.28 -17.32 -65.13
CA THR A 962 0.91 -18.13 -64.92
C THR A 962 1.86 -17.45 -63.93
N ASP A 963 2.84 -18.19 -63.42
CA ASP A 963 3.78 -17.64 -62.43
C ASP A 963 4.70 -16.58 -63.05
N ALA A 964 4.89 -16.61 -64.38
CA ALA A 964 5.55 -15.57 -65.16
C ALA A 964 4.78 -14.23 -65.22
N ASN A 965 3.53 -14.18 -64.74
CA ASN A 965 2.78 -12.95 -64.53
C ASN A 965 3.09 -12.30 -63.17
N LEU A 966 3.85 -12.94 -62.28
CA LEU A 966 4.24 -12.39 -60.97
C LEU A 966 5.55 -11.61 -61.10
N ALA A 967 5.50 -10.30 -60.85
CA ALA A 967 6.68 -9.46 -60.63
C ALA A 967 6.76 -9.02 -59.17
N TYR A 968 7.97 -8.73 -58.67
CA TYR A 968 8.18 -8.27 -57.30
C TYR A 968 9.13 -7.08 -57.20
N SER A 969 8.96 -6.28 -56.14
CA SER A 969 9.88 -5.20 -55.75
C SER A 969 9.97 -5.10 -54.22
N GLY A 970 11.04 -4.46 -53.72
CA GLY A 970 11.28 -4.31 -52.26
C GLY A 970 12.35 -5.24 -51.68
N ALA A 971 12.93 -6.14 -52.48
CA ALA A 971 14.09 -6.94 -52.07
C ALA A 971 15.32 -6.02 -51.85
N ILE A 972 16.09 -6.29 -50.80
CA ILE A 972 17.21 -5.46 -50.34
C ILE A 972 18.51 -6.26 -50.25
N ASP A 973 19.65 -5.57 -50.09
CA ASP A 973 20.98 -6.18 -49.93
C ASP A 973 21.39 -7.18 -51.04
N GLY A 974 20.79 -7.05 -52.24
CA GLY A 974 21.06 -7.92 -53.38
C GLY A 974 20.44 -9.32 -53.28
N ASP A 975 19.46 -9.52 -52.40
CA ASP A 975 18.69 -10.76 -52.35
C ASP A 975 17.81 -10.92 -53.61
N ALA A 976 17.75 -12.14 -54.14
CA ALA A 976 16.88 -12.53 -55.24
C ALA A 976 15.75 -13.46 -54.75
N MET A 977 14.60 -13.43 -55.42
CA MET A 977 13.42 -14.20 -55.06
C MET A 977 12.74 -14.87 -56.25
N VAL A 978 12.01 -15.94 -55.96
CA VAL A 978 11.05 -16.59 -56.85
C VAL A 978 9.72 -16.66 -56.11
N PHE A 979 8.68 -16.04 -56.68
CA PHE A 979 7.30 -16.20 -56.24
C PHE A 979 6.58 -17.13 -57.21
N LYS A 980 5.65 -17.91 -56.67
CA LYS A 980 4.77 -18.83 -57.41
C LYS A 980 3.33 -18.66 -56.94
N ARG A 981 2.42 -19.31 -57.65
CA ARG A 981 1.05 -19.51 -57.14
C ARG A 981 1.02 -20.77 -56.28
N GLY A 982 0.43 -20.64 -55.10
CA GLY A 982 0.16 -21.75 -54.19
C GLY A 982 -0.92 -22.69 -54.70
N PRO A 983 -1.10 -23.85 -54.04
CA PRO A 983 -2.01 -24.91 -54.50
C PRO A 983 -3.49 -24.55 -54.41
N ALA A 984 -3.87 -23.48 -53.69
CA ALA A 984 -5.22 -22.95 -53.61
C ALA A 984 -5.42 -21.65 -54.42
N SER A 985 -4.45 -21.28 -55.26
CA SER A 985 -4.47 -20.03 -56.02
C SER A 985 -5.64 -19.94 -56.99
N THR A 986 -6.48 -18.93 -56.75
CA THR A 986 -7.52 -18.51 -57.69
C THR A 986 -7.07 -17.26 -58.42
N ALA A 987 -7.42 -17.18 -59.71
CA ALA A 987 -7.22 -16.00 -60.55
C ALA A 987 -8.55 -15.61 -61.18
N THR A 988 -8.99 -14.37 -60.99
CA THR A 988 -10.31 -13.88 -61.43
C THR A 988 -10.26 -12.48 -62.04
N TYR A 989 -11.17 -12.23 -62.98
CA TYR A 989 -11.55 -10.91 -63.46
C TYR A 989 -12.60 -10.28 -62.53
N ASP A 990 -12.60 -8.95 -62.44
CA ASP A 990 -13.61 -8.13 -61.75
C ASP A 990 -15.07 -8.46 -62.10
N THR A 991 -15.37 -8.61 -63.38
CA THR A 991 -16.67 -9.04 -63.91
C THR A 991 -16.48 -10.01 -65.08
N TRP A 992 -17.53 -10.77 -65.39
CA TRP A 992 -17.57 -11.71 -66.51
C TRP A 992 -17.81 -11.03 -67.87
N ASP A 993 -18.07 -9.72 -67.90
CA ASP A 993 -18.39 -8.94 -69.11
C ASP A 993 -17.19 -8.74 -70.06
N ALA A 994 -17.48 -8.54 -71.35
CA ALA A 994 -16.44 -8.24 -72.33
C ALA A 994 -15.89 -6.82 -72.15
N GLY A 995 -14.58 -6.65 -72.30
CA GLY A 995 -13.89 -5.37 -72.13
C GLY A 995 -12.37 -5.51 -72.05
N THR A 996 -11.68 -4.37 -72.12
CA THR A 996 -10.21 -4.28 -71.94
C THR A 996 -9.87 -3.57 -70.63
N LYS A 997 -8.66 -3.80 -70.11
CA LYS A 997 -8.19 -3.27 -68.82
C LYS A 997 -9.06 -3.69 -67.63
N LYS A 998 -9.70 -4.86 -67.71
CA LYS A 998 -10.37 -5.51 -66.58
C LYS A 998 -9.35 -5.74 -65.47
N GLN A 999 -9.74 -5.50 -64.22
CA GLN A 999 -8.92 -5.90 -63.09
C GLN A 999 -8.87 -7.42 -63.02
N VAL A 1000 -7.66 -7.97 -62.99
CA VAL A 1000 -7.38 -9.36 -62.65
C VAL A 1000 -6.80 -9.39 -61.25
N THR A 1001 -7.33 -10.27 -60.40
CA THR A 1001 -6.85 -10.53 -59.04
C THR A 1001 -6.37 -11.97 -58.96
N VAL A 1002 -5.19 -12.17 -58.34
CA VAL A 1002 -4.63 -13.47 -58.00
C VAL A 1002 -4.52 -13.57 -56.48
N THR A 1003 -4.92 -14.72 -55.94
CA THR A 1003 -4.82 -15.07 -54.50
C THR A 1003 -3.86 -16.23 -54.30
N ASP A 1004 -3.49 -16.50 -53.04
CA ASP A 1004 -2.58 -17.59 -52.64
C ASP A 1004 -1.23 -17.49 -53.38
N ILE A 1005 -0.56 -16.34 -53.24
CA ILE A 1005 0.79 -16.13 -53.78
C ILE A 1005 1.82 -16.55 -52.72
N GLU A 1006 2.67 -17.51 -53.05
CA GLU A 1006 3.70 -18.09 -52.17
C GLU A 1006 5.10 -17.63 -52.59
N LEU A 1007 5.97 -17.36 -51.60
CA LEU A 1007 7.42 -17.29 -51.80
C LEU A 1007 7.96 -18.72 -51.94
N ASP A 1008 8.48 -19.07 -53.13
CA ASP A 1008 9.09 -20.38 -53.37
C ASP A 1008 10.53 -20.45 -52.83
N SER A 1009 11.30 -19.40 -53.08
CA SER A 1009 12.66 -19.26 -52.56
C SER A 1009 13.12 -17.81 -52.52
N ALA A 1010 13.97 -17.48 -51.53
CA ALA A 1010 14.75 -16.26 -51.48
C ALA A 1010 16.22 -16.60 -51.17
N THR A 1011 17.16 -16.03 -51.92
CA THR A 1011 18.60 -16.31 -51.78
C THR A 1011 19.48 -15.08 -51.99
N LYS A 1012 20.67 -15.08 -51.37
CA LYS A 1012 21.78 -14.18 -51.71
C LYS A 1012 22.90 -15.02 -52.33
N GLY A 1013 22.82 -15.22 -53.64
CA GLY A 1013 23.63 -16.23 -54.33
C GLY A 1013 23.28 -17.64 -53.84
N ALA A 1014 24.21 -18.28 -53.13
CA ALA A 1014 24.00 -19.62 -52.53
C ALA A 1014 23.42 -19.59 -51.11
N VAL A 1015 23.43 -18.44 -50.42
CA VAL A 1015 22.92 -18.29 -49.05
C VAL A 1015 21.39 -18.24 -49.06
N LYS A 1016 20.72 -19.03 -48.20
CA LYS A 1016 19.25 -18.95 -48.05
C LYS A 1016 18.84 -17.72 -47.25
N VAL A 1017 17.75 -17.07 -47.65
CA VAL A 1017 17.22 -15.87 -46.98
C VAL A 1017 15.80 -16.11 -46.47
N TYR A 1018 15.55 -15.72 -45.22
CA TYR A 1018 14.29 -15.92 -44.50
C TYR A 1018 13.70 -14.61 -43.97
N GLY A 1019 12.43 -14.60 -43.57
CA GLY A 1019 11.81 -13.51 -42.79
C GLY A 1019 11.28 -12.29 -43.56
N TYR A 1020 11.35 -12.28 -44.90
CA TYR A 1020 10.63 -11.30 -45.72
C TYR A 1020 9.11 -11.43 -45.54
N GLN A 1021 8.41 -10.29 -45.57
CA GLN A 1021 6.95 -10.21 -45.53
C GLN A 1021 6.40 -9.94 -46.95
N TRP A 1022 5.20 -10.39 -47.28
CA TRP A 1022 4.54 -10.05 -48.55
C TRP A 1022 3.02 -10.17 -48.46
N ASN A 1023 2.30 -9.54 -49.38
CA ASN A 1023 0.87 -9.75 -49.55
C ASN A 1023 0.64 -11.00 -50.43
N SER A 1024 -0.06 -12.02 -49.92
CA SER A 1024 -0.38 -13.26 -50.66
C SER A 1024 -1.48 -13.09 -51.73
N SER A 1025 -1.73 -11.86 -52.18
CA SER A 1025 -2.64 -11.53 -53.27
C SER A 1025 -2.17 -10.27 -53.99
N ALA A 1026 -2.33 -10.24 -55.31
CA ALA A 1026 -1.98 -9.12 -56.17
C ALA A 1026 -3.09 -8.86 -57.20
N SER A 1027 -3.25 -7.61 -57.62
CA SER A 1027 -4.26 -7.20 -58.59
C SER A 1027 -3.73 -6.17 -59.58
N ALA A 1028 -4.09 -6.28 -60.86
CA ALA A 1028 -3.76 -5.28 -61.88
C ALA A 1028 -4.78 -5.25 -63.02
N ASN A 1029 -4.88 -4.10 -63.70
CA ASN A 1029 -5.84 -3.86 -64.79
C ASN A 1029 -5.30 -4.37 -66.14
N ILE A 1030 -4.85 -5.63 -66.15
CA ILE A 1030 -4.22 -6.33 -67.29
C ILE A 1030 -5.15 -7.29 -68.03
N GLY A 1031 -6.40 -7.38 -67.58
CA GLY A 1031 -7.39 -8.31 -68.11
C GLY A 1031 -8.06 -7.84 -69.40
N ILE A 1032 -8.28 -8.77 -70.32
CA ILE A 1032 -9.09 -8.58 -71.52
C ILE A 1032 -10.05 -9.76 -71.69
N ILE A 1033 -11.34 -9.46 -71.73
CA ILE A 1033 -12.37 -10.42 -72.12
C ILE A 1033 -12.87 -9.96 -73.50
N ASP A 1034 -12.50 -10.70 -74.55
CA ASP A 1034 -12.95 -10.45 -75.91
C ASP A 1034 -14.42 -10.85 -76.06
N LYS A 1035 -15.17 -10.08 -76.87
CA LYS A 1035 -16.59 -10.34 -77.15
C LYS A 1035 -16.77 -11.70 -77.82
N ARG A 1036 -17.80 -12.45 -77.39
CA ARG A 1036 -18.15 -13.73 -78.01
C ARG A 1036 -18.81 -13.53 -79.37
N LYS A 1037 -18.33 -14.25 -80.38
CA LYS A 1037 -18.85 -14.11 -81.76
C LYS A 1037 -20.14 -14.89 -81.96
N LEU A 1038 -21.19 -14.18 -82.35
CA LEU A 1038 -22.48 -14.76 -82.74
C LEU A 1038 -22.51 -15.10 -84.23
N THR A 1039 -23.21 -16.18 -84.53
CA THR A 1039 -23.54 -16.62 -85.89
C THR A 1039 -25.05 -16.77 -85.99
N LEU A 1040 -25.63 -16.44 -87.15
CA LEU A 1040 -27.07 -16.60 -87.37
C LEU A 1040 -27.50 -18.08 -87.31
N ASP A 1041 -28.77 -18.30 -86.97
CA ASP A 1041 -29.41 -19.60 -87.21
C ASP A 1041 -29.66 -19.83 -88.72
N PRO A 1042 -29.16 -20.91 -89.35
CA PRO A 1042 -29.29 -21.12 -90.79
C PRO A 1042 -30.69 -21.60 -91.22
N HIS A 1043 -31.65 -21.77 -90.31
CA HIS A 1043 -32.98 -22.32 -90.57
C HIS A 1043 -34.13 -21.40 -90.14
N ASP A 1044 -33.96 -20.56 -89.11
CA ASP A 1044 -34.98 -19.55 -88.72
C ASP A 1044 -34.35 -18.27 -88.13
N SER A 1045 -33.49 -17.59 -88.91
CA SER A 1045 -32.71 -16.43 -88.41
C SER A 1045 -33.43 -15.09 -88.38
N ALA A 1046 -34.61 -14.91 -88.99
CA ALA A 1046 -35.37 -13.67 -88.85
C ALA A 1046 -36.86 -13.82 -89.17
N THR A 1047 -37.67 -13.06 -88.44
CA THR A 1047 -39.12 -12.93 -88.65
C THR A 1047 -39.47 -11.53 -89.17
N ALA A 1048 -40.48 -11.44 -90.05
CA ALA A 1048 -40.98 -10.17 -90.59
C ALA A 1048 -42.52 -10.13 -90.60
N GLU A 1049 -43.10 -8.94 -90.62
CA GLU A 1049 -44.56 -8.75 -90.54
C GLU A 1049 -45.25 -8.80 -91.91
N ASP A 1050 -46.42 -9.44 -91.94
CA ASP A 1050 -47.39 -9.36 -93.04
C ASP A 1050 -47.95 -7.92 -93.16
N LYS A 1051 -48.15 -7.44 -94.39
CA LYS A 1051 -48.71 -6.10 -94.69
C LYS A 1051 -49.80 -6.17 -95.76
N VAL A 1052 -50.59 -5.10 -95.90
CA VAL A 1052 -51.47 -4.88 -97.07
C VAL A 1052 -50.70 -4.10 -98.14
N TYR A 1053 -51.04 -4.31 -99.42
CA TYR A 1053 -50.42 -3.64 -100.55
C TYR A 1053 -50.52 -2.11 -100.48
N ASP A 1054 -49.35 -1.47 -100.32
CA ASP A 1054 -49.13 -0.02 -100.24
C ASP A 1054 -48.22 0.51 -101.36
N GLY A 1055 -47.69 -0.38 -102.21
CA GLY A 1055 -46.71 -0.07 -103.26
C GLY A 1055 -45.24 -0.01 -102.79
N ASN A 1056 -44.92 -0.24 -101.52
CA ASN A 1056 -43.56 -0.08 -100.97
C ASN A 1056 -42.91 -1.40 -100.55
N ARG A 1057 -41.60 -1.53 -100.84
CA ARG A 1057 -40.77 -2.70 -100.48
C ARG A 1057 -40.30 -2.76 -99.02
N SER A 1058 -40.66 -1.81 -98.16
CA SER A 1058 -40.24 -1.84 -96.74
C SER A 1058 -41.00 -2.91 -95.94
N ALA A 1059 -40.30 -3.60 -95.04
CA ALA A 1059 -40.80 -4.64 -94.15
C ALA A 1059 -40.36 -4.41 -92.69
N THR A 1060 -41.27 -4.58 -91.72
CA THR A 1060 -40.88 -4.64 -90.30
C THR A 1060 -40.19 -5.98 -90.02
N VAL A 1061 -39.03 -5.96 -89.36
CA VAL A 1061 -38.36 -7.16 -88.82
C VAL A 1061 -38.63 -7.23 -87.33
N THR A 1062 -39.24 -8.33 -86.88
CA THR A 1062 -39.71 -8.50 -85.49
C THR A 1062 -38.73 -9.25 -84.59
N GLY A 1063 -37.73 -9.91 -85.16
CA GLY A 1063 -36.66 -10.58 -84.42
C GLY A 1063 -35.59 -11.15 -85.35
N VAL A 1064 -34.40 -11.37 -84.78
CA VAL A 1064 -33.27 -12.08 -85.41
C VAL A 1064 -32.74 -13.13 -84.43
N SER A 1065 -32.56 -14.37 -84.91
CA SER A 1065 -32.14 -15.53 -84.10
C SER A 1065 -30.65 -15.83 -84.24
N PHE A 1066 -29.97 -16.06 -83.12
CA PHE A 1066 -28.52 -16.32 -83.08
C PHE A 1066 -28.17 -17.65 -82.40
N LEU A 1067 -27.17 -18.31 -82.96
CA LEU A 1067 -26.44 -19.43 -82.37
C LEU A 1067 -25.19 -18.90 -81.63
N ASN A 1068 -24.60 -19.74 -80.77
CA ASN A 1068 -23.46 -19.44 -79.89
C ASN A 1068 -23.73 -18.46 -78.74
N VAL A 1069 -24.99 -18.08 -78.51
CA VAL A 1069 -25.44 -17.43 -77.25
C VAL A 1069 -25.27 -18.42 -76.10
N ILE A 1070 -24.62 -17.99 -75.01
CA ILE A 1070 -24.42 -18.81 -73.81
C ILE A 1070 -25.75 -18.93 -73.04
N LYS A 1071 -26.10 -20.16 -72.65
CA LYS A 1071 -27.34 -20.48 -71.94
C LYS A 1071 -27.50 -19.63 -70.67
N GLY A 1072 -28.53 -18.79 -70.64
CA GLY A 1072 -28.85 -17.89 -69.53
C GLY A 1072 -28.56 -16.41 -69.79
N ASP A 1073 -27.88 -16.07 -70.89
CA ASP A 1073 -27.84 -14.70 -71.39
C ASP A 1073 -29.14 -14.31 -72.09
N VAL A 1074 -29.45 -13.00 -72.07
CA VAL A 1074 -30.60 -12.42 -72.74
C VAL A 1074 -30.12 -11.35 -73.70
N LEU A 1075 -30.30 -11.62 -74.99
CA LEU A 1075 -30.07 -10.67 -76.08
C LEU A 1075 -31.15 -10.87 -77.15
N THR A 1076 -31.48 -9.79 -77.85
CA THR A 1076 -32.37 -9.77 -79.01
C THR A 1076 -31.66 -9.11 -80.18
N GLY A 1077 -32.05 -9.47 -81.40
CA GLY A 1077 -31.56 -8.83 -82.62
C GLY A 1077 -32.68 -8.19 -83.42
N THR A 1078 -32.37 -7.05 -84.05
CA THR A 1078 -33.22 -6.39 -85.05
C THR A 1078 -32.39 -6.07 -86.29
N GLY A 1079 -33.02 -5.91 -87.45
CA GLY A 1079 -32.36 -5.49 -88.69
C GLY A 1079 -33.29 -4.72 -89.62
N THR A 1080 -32.74 -4.16 -90.69
CA THR A 1080 -33.48 -3.42 -91.72
C THR A 1080 -34.10 -4.40 -92.72
N GLY A 1081 -35.43 -4.41 -92.84
CA GLY A 1081 -36.17 -5.36 -93.69
C GLY A 1081 -36.62 -4.78 -95.02
N THR A 1082 -36.34 -5.49 -96.12
CA THR A 1082 -36.86 -5.14 -97.46
C THR A 1082 -37.39 -6.36 -98.22
N PHE A 1083 -38.66 -6.30 -98.65
CA PHE A 1083 -39.27 -7.29 -99.54
C PHE A 1083 -38.55 -7.36 -100.90
N ASP A 1084 -38.56 -8.53 -101.53
CA ASP A 1084 -37.98 -8.82 -102.84
C ASP A 1084 -38.66 -8.06 -103.99
N THR A 1085 -39.99 -7.92 -103.97
CA THR A 1085 -40.74 -7.00 -104.84
C THR A 1085 -41.84 -6.30 -104.04
N LYS A 1086 -42.46 -5.25 -104.60
CA LYS A 1086 -43.54 -4.51 -103.92
C LYS A 1086 -44.89 -5.23 -103.95
N ASP A 1087 -45.00 -6.24 -104.81
CA ASP A 1087 -46.25 -6.81 -105.31
C ASP A 1087 -46.89 -7.82 -104.35
N ALA A 1088 -48.22 -7.92 -104.41
CA ALA A 1088 -49.00 -8.75 -103.53
C ALA A 1088 -48.70 -10.25 -103.76
N GLY A 1089 -48.56 -10.99 -102.67
CA GLY A 1089 -48.20 -12.40 -102.66
C GLY A 1089 -47.95 -12.89 -101.24
N ARG A 1090 -48.08 -14.21 -101.03
CA ARG A 1090 -47.79 -14.87 -99.74
C ARG A 1090 -46.34 -15.33 -99.72
N SER A 1091 -45.70 -15.34 -98.55
CA SER A 1091 -44.31 -15.79 -98.38
C SER A 1091 -43.30 -15.08 -99.29
N LYS A 1092 -43.50 -13.77 -99.51
CA LYS A 1092 -42.53 -12.87 -100.15
C LYS A 1092 -41.25 -12.87 -99.33
N ARG A 1093 -40.10 -12.90 -100.00
CA ARG A 1093 -38.78 -12.94 -99.34
C ARG A 1093 -38.41 -11.54 -98.87
N VAL A 1094 -37.99 -11.41 -97.61
CA VAL A 1094 -37.51 -10.16 -97.02
C VAL A 1094 -36.01 -10.28 -96.79
N ASP A 1095 -35.19 -9.49 -97.48
CA ASP A 1095 -33.78 -9.29 -97.14
C ASP A 1095 -33.68 -8.54 -95.81
N VAL A 1096 -32.82 -9.02 -94.90
CA VAL A 1096 -32.55 -8.42 -93.59
C VAL A 1096 -31.07 -8.03 -93.50
N THR A 1097 -30.82 -6.75 -93.24
CA THR A 1097 -29.50 -6.10 -93.15
C THR A 1097 -29.32 -5.38 -91.81
N ASP A 1098 -28.15 -4.76 -91.61
CA ASP A 1098 -27.86 -3.85 -90.49
C ASP A 1098 -28.18 -4.43 -89.10
N ILE A 1099 -27.82 -5.69 -88.89
CA ILE A 1099 -28.22 -6.46 -87.71
C ILE A 1099 -27.54 -5.91 -86.45
N GLN A 1100 -28.36 -5.44 -85.50
CA GLN A 1100 -27.92 -4.85 -84.23
C GLN A 1100 -28.39 -5.69 -83.04
N LEU A 1101 -27.57 -5.75 -81.98
CA LEU A 1101 -27.85 -6.49 -80.75
C LEU A 1101 -28.37 -5.56 -79.65
N PHE A 1102 -29.41 -6.00 -78.95
CA PHE A 1102 -30.03 -5.32 -77.82
C PHE A 1102 -30.25 -6.28 -76.64
N GLY A 1103 -30.55 -5.74 -75.47
CA GLY A 1103 -30.77 -6.50 -74.23
C GLY A 1103 -29.53 -6.59 -73.31
N PRO A 1104 -29.69 -7.09 -72.07
CA PRO A 1104 -28.69 -6.96 -71.01
C PRO A 1104 -27.31 -7.56 -71.34
N SER A 1105 -27.26 -8.67 -72.07
CA SER A 1105 -25.99 -9.32 -72.41
C SER A 1105 -25.33 -8.77 -73.70
N ALA A 1106 -25.96 -7.85 -74.43
CA ALA A 1106 -25.53 -7.45 -75.78
C ALA A 1106 -24.13 -6.81 -75.85
N SER A 1107 -23.65 -6.18 -74.76
CA SER A 1107 -22.28 -5.69 -74.64
C SER A 1107 -21.22 -6.79 -74.79
N ASN A 1108 -21.57 -8.02 -74.43
CA ASN A 1108 -20.63 -9.13 -74.28
C ASN A 1108 -20.45 -9.96 -75.56
N TYR A 1109 -21.23 -9.65 -76.60
CA TYR A 1109 -21.25 -10.33 -77.88
C TYR A 1109 -20.91 -9.38 -79.04
N GLU A 1110 -20.57 -9.94 -80.18
CA GLU A 1110 -20.53 -9.27 -81.48
C GLU A 1110 -21.12 -10.16 -82.57
N VAL A 1111 -21.87 -9.56 -83.49
CA VAL A 1111 -22.20 -10.19 -84.77
C VAL A 1111 -21.05 -9.91 -85.73
N VAL A 1112 -20.66 -10.88 -86.55
CA VAL A 1112 -19.63 -10.69 -87.56
C VAL A 1112 -20.09 -9.58 -88.54
N PRO A 1113 -19.22 -8.62 -88.94
CA PRO A 1113 -19.56 -7.59 -89.92
C PRO A 1113 -20.13 -8.17 -91.23
N ASP A 1114 -20.95 -7.38 -91.92
CA ASP A 1114 -21.63 -7.73 -93.18
C ASP A 1114 -22.52 -8.99 -93.13
N THR A 1115 -22.89 -9.46 -91.93
CA THR A 1115 -23.87 -10.53 -91.72
C THR A 1115 -25.27 -10.11 -92.17
N ARG A 1116 -25.90 -10.93 -93.02
CA ARG A 1116 -27.23 -10.71 -93.62
C ARG A 1116 -28.08 -11.97 -93.48
N THR A 1117 -29.39 -11.84 -93.43
CA THR A 1117 -30.31 -12.99 -93.49
C THR A 1117 -31.58 -12.69 -94.29
N THR A 1118 -32.52 -13.63 -94.30
CA THR A 1118 -33.80 -13.52 -94.99
C THR A 1118 -34.95 -14.01 -94.12
N ALA A 1119 -35.99 -13.20 -94.00
CA ALA A 1119 -37.29 -13.62 -93.48
C ALA A 1119 -38.28 -13.89 -94.64
N THR A 1120 -39.50 -14.35 -94.34
CA THR A 1120 -40.62 -14.29 -95.29
C THR A 1120 -41.87 -13.69 -94.64
N ALA A 1121 -42.67 -12.98 -95.42
CA ALA A 1121 -43.94 -12.37 -95.00
C ALA A 1121 -44.89 -12.20 -96.20
N THR A 1122 -46.16 -11.91 -95.96
CA THR A 1122 -47.20 -11.72 -96.98
C THR A 1122 -47.42 -10.24 -97.28
N ILE A 1123 -47.57 -9.89 -98.56
CA ILE A 1123 -48.19 -8.64 -98.99
C ILE A 1123 -49.60 -8.98 -99.49
N ALA A 1124 -50.64 -8.61 -98.75
CA ALA A 1124 -52.04 -8.92 -99.09
C ALA A 1124 -52.61 -7.93 -100.13
N PRO A 1125 -53.37 -8.39 -101.16
CA PRO A 1125 -54.00 -7.48 -102.13
C PRO A 1125 -54.95 -6.46 -101.50
N LYS A 1126 -55.00 -5.24 -102.07
CA LYS A 1126 -55.85 -4.15 -101.58
C LYS A 1126 -57.24 -4.16 -102.25
N MET A 1127 -58.32 -4.01 -101.50
CA MET A 1127 -59.68 -4.12 -102.06
C MET A 1127 -60.17 -2.83 -102.76
N LEU A 1128 -60.88 -3.01 -103.88
CA LEU A 1128 -61.42 -1.97 -104.76
C LEU A 1128 -62.92 -2.15 -105.02
N THR A 1129 -63.61 -1.04 -105.32
CA THR A 1129 -65.02 -1.01 -105.77
C THR A 1129 -65.17 -0.16 -107.04
N ALA A 1130 -66.32 -0.23 -107.72
CA ALA A 1130 -66.60 0.51 -108.95
C ALA A 1130 -67.93 1.29 -108.92
N THR A 1131 -67.98 2.38 -109.67
CA THR A 1131 -69.16 3.23 -109.90
C THR A 1131 -69.35 3.48 -111.39
N GLY A 1132 -70.57 3.83 -111.83
CA GLY A 1132 -70.87 4.07 -113.25
C GLY A 1132 -72.29 4.60 -113.52
N ILE A 1133 -72.54 4.93 -114.78
CA ILE A 1133 -73.77 5.56 -115.29
C ILE A 1133 -74.72 4.48 -115.82
N VAL A 1134 -75.99 4.56 -115.44
CA VAL A 1134 -77.08 3.64 -115.86
C VAL A 1134 -77.94 4.30 -116.92
N ALA A 1135 -78.34 3.56 -117.96
CA ALA A 1135 -79.35 4.01 -118.92
C ALA A 1135 -80.79 3.75 -118.41
N PRO A 1136 -81.73 4.71 -118.56
CA PRO A 1136 -83.15 4.50 -118.24
C PRO A 1136 -83.85 3.62 -119.29
N LYS A 1137 -84.94 2.92 -118.91
CA LYS A 1137 -85.75 2.12 -119.85
C LYS A 1137 -87.26 2.24 -119.65
N VAL A 1138 -88.01 1.64 -120.59
CA VAL A 1138 -89.47 1.44 -120.52
C VAL A 1138 -89.75 0.02 -120.02
N TYR A 1139 -90.87 -0.19 -119.35
CA TYR A 1139 -91.26 -1.47 -118.75
C TYR A 1139 -91.49 -2.57 -119.80
N ASP A 1140 -90.59 -3.54 -119.79
CA ASP A 1140 -90.55 -4.73 -120.64
C ASP A 1140 -90.84 -6.05 -119.88
N GLY A 1141 -90.67 -6.02 -118.55
CA GLY A 1141 -90.87 -7.15 -117.64
C GLY A 1141 -89.58 -7.79 -117.09
N ASP A 1142 -88.39 -7.27 -117.41
CA ASP A 1142 -87.10 -7.73 -116.88
C ASP A 1142 -86.32 -6.65 -116.10
N THR A 1143 -85.24 -7.04 -115.42
CA THR A 1143 -84.40 -6.15 -114.59
C THR A 1143 -83.13 -5.65 -115.28
N SER A 1144 -82.91 -5.93 -116.56
CA SER A 1144 -81.66 -5.62 -117.26
C SER A 1144 -81.38 -4.11 -117.29
N ALA A 1145 -80.13 -3.74 -116.98
CA ALA A 1145 -79.63 -2.38 -117.04
C ALA A 1145 -78.35 -2.30 -117.89
N VAL A 1146 -78.21 -1.24 -118.68
CA VAL A 1146 -76.97 -0.96 -119.44
C VAL A 1146 -76.11 0.02 -118.64
N LEU A 1147 -74.85 -0.35 -118.45
CA LEU A 1147 -73.84 0.42 -117.71
C LEU A 1147 -72.82 1.07 -118.67
N SER A 1148 -72.39 2.28 -118.32
CA SER A 1148 -71.37 3.04 -119.04
C SER A 1148 -70.54 3.91 -118.10
N GLY A 1149 -69.39 4.43 -118.56
CA GLY A 1149 -68.58 5.38 -117.80
C GLY A 1149 -68.01 4.84 -116.48
N LEU A 1150 -67.70 3.54 -116.40
CA LEU A 1150 -67.23 2.90 -115.18
C LEU A 1150 -65.91 3.51 -114.67
N LYS A 1151 -65.80 3.71 -113.35
CA LYS A 1151 -64.55 4.08 -112.65
C LYS A 1151 -64.36 3.26 -111.38
N LEU A 1152 -63.09 2.98 -111.05
CA LEU A 1152 -62.69 2.35 -109.79
C LEU A 1152 -62.56 3.35 -108.65
N THR A 1153 -62.53 2.85 -107.42
CA THR A 1153 -62.27 3.62 -106.20
C THR A 1153 -61.47 2.75 -105.23
N GLY A 1154 -60.46 3.34 -104.57
CA GLY A 1154 -59.59 2.67 -103.59
C GLY A 1154 -58.18 2.30 -104.08
N VAL A 1155 -57.81 2.61 -105.33
CA VAL A 1155 -56.49 2.32 -105.93
C VAL A 1155 -55.36 2.93 -105.08
N VAL A 1156 -54.14 2.37 -105.11
CA VAL A 1156 -52.98 3.05 -104.52
C VAL A 1156 -52.63 4.26 -105.39
N PRO A 1157 -52.54 5.49 -104.84
CA PRO A 1157 -52.38 6.69 -105.66
C PRO A 1157 -51.23 6.61 -106.65
N GLY A 1158 -51.52 6.83 -107.93
CA GLY A 1158 -50.52 6.73 -109.01
C GLY A 1158 -50.47 5.37 -109.72
N GLU A 1159 -51.32 4.41 -109.35
CA GLU A 1159 -51.55 3.18 -110.13
C GLU A 1159 -52.88 3.16 -110.89
N ASP A 1160 -53.60 4.29 -110.93
CA ASP A 1160 -54.92 4.45 -111.56
C ASP A 1160 -54.95 4.07 -113.06
N ASP A 1161 -53.84 4.25 -113.79
CA ASP A 1161 -53.70 3.82 -115.19
C ASP A 1161 -53.34 2.31 -115.33
N ARG A 1162 -52.90 1.66 -114.24
CA ARG A 1162 -52.43 0.25 -114.23
C ARG A 1162 -53.50 -0.75 -113.79
N VAL A 1163 -54.61 -0.28 -113.24
CA VAL A 1163 -55.78 -1.09 -112.90
C VAL A 1163 -57.07 -0.36 -113.26
N THR A 1164 -57.83 -0.92 -114.20
CA THR A 1164 -59.08 -0.36 -114.75
C THR A 1164 -60.19 -1.40 -114.65
N VAL A 1165 -61.46 -0.99 -114.80
CA VAL A 1165 -62.62 -1.90 -114.75
C VAL A 1165 -63.36 -1.91 -116.08
N ARG A 1166 -63.85 -3.09 -116.50
CA ARG A 1166 -64.63 -3.28 -117.74
C ARG A 1166 -65.91 -4.06 -117.50
N GLY A 1167 -66.91 -3.76 -118.34
CA GLY A 1167 -68.24 -4.35 -118.39
C GLY A 1167 -69.27 -3.31 -118.84
N THR A 1168 -70.45 -3.76 -119.30
CA THR A 1168 -71.52 -2.89 -119.81
C THR A 1168 -72.92 -3.30 -119.34
N VAL A 1169 -73.03 -4.31 -118.46
CA VAL A 1169 -74.30 -4.91 -118.03
C VAL A 1169 -74.43 -4.83 -116.51
N GLY A 1170 -75.61 -4.46 -116.05
CA GLY A 1170 -76.03 -4.55 -114.66
C GLY A 1170 -77.45 -5.08 -114.55
N SER A 1171 -77.93 -5.23 -113.32
CA SER A 1171 -79.35 -5.46 -113.04
C SER A 1171 -79.89 -4.36 -112.13
N PHE A 1172 -81.04 -3.80 -112.49
CA PHE A 1172 -81.92 -3.12 -111.55
C PHE A 1172 -82.32 -4.06 -110.40
N ASP A 1173 -82.60 -3.46 -109.24
CA ASP A 1173 -83.10 -4.13 -108.03
C ASP A 1173 -84.45 -4.86 -108.24
N THR A 1174 -85.41 -4.21 -108.91
CA THR A 1174 -86.70 -4.79 -109.30
C THR A 1174 -87.06 -4.37 -110.73
N LYS A 1175 -87.96 -5.12 -111.37
CA LYS A 1175 -88.45 -4.83 -112.73
C LYS A 1175 -89.55 -3.76 -112.78
N GLU A 1176 -89.98 -3.26 -111.63
CA GLU A 1176 -91.16 -2.40 -111.51
C GLU A 1176 -90.87 -0.97 -111.96
N VAL A 1177 -91.90 -0.30 -112.47
CA VAL A 1177 -91.85 1.12 -112.83
C VAL A 1177 -91.47 1.96 -111.61
N GLY A 1178 -90.50 2.85 -111.78
CA GLY A 1178 -90.03 3.76 -110.73
C GLY A 1178 -88.77 4.51 -111.14
N ASN A 1179 -88.54 5.66 -110.50
CA ASN A 1179 -87.27 6.37 -110.53
C ASN A 1179 -86.34 5.86 -109.43
N ASP A 1180 -85.05 6.21 -109.52
CA ASP A 1180 -84.04 5.96 -108.49
C ASP A 1180 -83.94 4.48 -108.04
N LYS A 1181 -83.96 3.58 -109.02
CA LYS A 1181 -83.77 2.13 -108.85
C LYS A 1181 -82.28 1.80 -108.86
N ALA A 1182 -81.81 1.05 -107.88
CA ALA A 1182 -80.40 0.71 -107.74
C ALA A 1182 -79.97 -0.32 -108.79
N VAL A 1183 -78.74 -0.16 -109.31
CA VAL A 1183 -78.14 -1.11 -110.25
C VAL A 1183 -76.85 -1.69 -109.68
N THR A 1184 -76.80 -3.02 -109.57
CA THR A 1184 -75.58 -3.78 -109.30
C THR A 1184 -74.86 -4.13 -110.59
N GLY A 1185 -73.53 -4.19 -110.53
CA GLY A 1185 -72.72 -4.67 -111.64
C GLY A 1185 -72.91 -6.17 -111.86
N SER A 1186 -72.95 -6.60 -113.13
CA SER A 1186 -72.96 -8.02 -113.48
C SER A 1186 -71.84 -8.30 -114.48
N GLY A 1187 -70.93 -9.21 -114.11
CA GLY A 1187 -69.76 -9.53 -114.95
C GLY A 1187 -68.69 -8.44 -115.05
N LEU A 1188 -68.64 -7.47 -114.12
CA LEU A 1188 -67.54 -6.50 -114.08
C LEU A 1188 -66.21 -7.19 -113.74
N GLN A 1189 -65.12 -6.78 -114.38
CA GLN A 1189 -63.77 -7.34 -114.15
C GLN A 1189 -62.70 -6.25 -114.10
N LEU A 1190 -61.67 -6.46 -113.27
CA LEU A 1190 -60.43 -5.67 -113.33
C LEU A 1190 -59.60 -6.07 -114.54
N THR A 1191 -58.97 -5.09 -115.19
CA THR A 1191 -58.02 -5.28 -116.29
C THR A 1191 -56.84 -4.31 -116.16
N GLY A 1192 -55.63 -4.79 -116.44
CA GLY A 1192 -54.38 -4.03 -116.34
C GLY A 1192 -53.32 -4.81 -115.56
N ASP A 1193 -52.04 -4.53 -115.82
CA ASP A 1193 -50.88 -5.22 -115.23
C ASP A 1193 -50.69 -4.95 -113.72
N GLY A 1194 -51.36 -3.94 -113.16
CA GLY A 1194 -51.45 -3.73 -111.72
C GLY A 1194 -52.52 -4.59 -111.02
N ALA A 1195 -53.47 -5.17 -111.76
CA ALA A 1195 -54.70 -5.73 -111.17
C ALA A 1195 -54.48 -6.87 -110.16
N GLY A 1196 -53.41 -7.67 -110.29
CA GLY A 1196 -53.08 -8.75 -109.34
C GLY A 1196 -52.70 -8.26 -107.94
N ASN A 1197 -52.38 -6.97 -107.78
CA ASN A 1197 -52.11 -6.35 -106.47
C ASN A 1197 -53.40 -5.94 -105.73
N TYR A 1198 -54.56 -6.17 -106.34
CA TYR A 1198 -55.86 -5.74 -105.84
C TYR A 1198 -56.89 -6.87 -105.80
N LEU A 1199 -57.92 -6.70 -104.98
CA LEU A 1199 -59.13 -7.53 -104.96
C LEU A 1199 -60.33 -6.65 -105.35
N PHE A 1200 -61.35 -7.20 -106.00
CA PHE A 1200 -62.48 -6.41 -106.51
C PHE A 1200 -63.81 -7.12 -106.28
N GLU A 1201 -64.82 -6.35 -105.89
CA GLU A 1201 -66.18 -6.84 -105.62
C GLU A 1201 -67.13 -6.42 -106.77
N PRO A 1202 -67.36 -7.28 -107.78
CA PRO A 1202 -68.09 -6.91 -109.00
C PRO A 1202 -69.60 -6.75 -108.79
N SER A 1203 -70.15 -7.34 -107.73
CA SER A 1203 -71.56 -7.33 -107.36
C SER A 1203 -72.01 -6.09 -106.57
N GLY A 1204 -71.11 -5.15 -106.31
CA GLY A 1204 -71.44 -3.89 -105.66
C GLY A 1204 -72.48 -3.06 -106.43
N ARG A 1205 -73.14 -2.12 -105.75
CA ARG A 1205 -74.03 -1.13 -106.39
C ARG A 1205 -73.19 -0.14 -107.18
N VAL A 1206 -73.30 -0.21 -108.51
CA VAL A 1206 -72.53 0.61 -109.46
C VAL A 1206 -73.22 1.95 -109.75
N GLY A 1207 -74.55 2.00 -109.76
CA GLY A 1207 -75.29 3.22 -110.08
C GLY A 1207 -76.78 3.19 -109.72
N MET A 1208 -77.53 4.16 -110.27
CA MET A 1208 -78.98 4.32 -110.14
C MET A 1208 -79.58 4.68 -111.50
N GLY A 1209 -80.79 4.21 -111.82
CA GLY A 1209 -81.53 4.59 -113.03
C GLY A 1209 -83.05 4.48 -112.85
N SER A 1210 -83.82 4.50 -113.94
CA SER A 1210 -85.29 4.49 -113.89
C SER A 1210 -85.95 3.57 -114.93
N ILE A 1211 -87.15 3.07 -114.58
CA ILE A 1211 -88.02 2.26 -115.42
C ILE A 1211 -89.38 2.98 -115.54
N THR A 1212 -89.90 3.16 -116.76
CA THR A 1212 -91.10 3.96 -117.05
C THR A 1212 -92.24 3.14 -117.69
N PRO A 1213 -93.53 3.55 -117.60
CA PRO A 1213 -94.66 2.73 -118.09
C PRO A 1213 -94.72 2.56 -119.62
N ILE A 1214 -95.39 1.50 -120.07
CA ILE A 1214 -95.74 1.25 -121.48
C ILE A 1214 -97.20 1.66 -121.78
N VAL A 1215 -97.50 2.06 -123.02
CA VAL A 1215 -98.77 2.70 -123.42
C VAL A 1215 -99.34 2.06 -124.70
N LEU A 1216 -100.68 2.06 -124.85
CA LEU A 1216 -101.39 1.61 -126.05
C LEU A 1216 -101.64 2.81 -127.02
N PRO A 1217 -101.46 2.69 -128.35
CA PRO A 1217 -100.38 3.45 -129.05
C PRO A 1217 -100.64 4.82 -129.77
N GLU A 1218 -99.65 5.78 -129.64
CA GLU A 1218 -99.31 7.05 -130.43
C GLU A 1218 -97.84 7.67 -130.19
N PRO A 1219 -97.28 8.69 -130.96
CA PRO A 1219 -95.82 9.18 -130.96
C PRO A 1219 -95.45 10.74 -131.06
N VAL A 1220 -94.15 11.24 -131.00
CA VAL A 1220 -93.50 12.47 -131.71
C VAL A 1220 -92.09 13.10 -131.22
N VAL A 1221 -91.03 13.09 -132.09
CA VAL A 1221 -89.93 14.06 -132.60
C VAL A 1221 -88.75 14.86 -131.78
N PRO A 1222 -88.11 16.09 -132.06
CA PRO A 1222 -86.59 16.38 -131.94
C PRO A 1222 -85.97 17.75 -131.37
N ALA A 1223 -84.60 17.97 -131.25
CA ALA A 1223 -83.85 19.30 -130.97
C ALA A 1223 -82.25 19.40 -131.16
N PRO A 1224 -81.55 20.61 -131.33
CA PRO A 1224 -80.04 20.82 -131.48
C PRO A 1224 -79.27 22.14 -130.94
N ILE A 1225 -77.91 22.35 -131.13
CA ILE A 1225 -77.01 23.63 -131.19
C ILE A 1225 -75.64 23.74 -130.32
N ALA A 1226 -74.68 24.73 -130.52
CA ALA A 1226 -73.20 24.77 -130.10
C ALA A 1226 -72.43 26.18 -129.81
N PRO A 1227 -71.11 26.28 -129.36
CA PRO A 1227 -70.40 27.48 -128.71
C PRO A 1227 -68.91 27.96 -129.15
N ILE A 1228 -68.19 28.89 -128.40
CA ILE A 1228 -66.82 29.59 -128.63
C ILE A 1228 -66.03 29.98 -127.27
N ALA A 1229 -64.87 30.70 -126.97
CA ALA A 1229 -63.75 31.59 -127.53
C ALA A 1229 -62.46 31.79 -126.56
N GLN A 1230 -61.43 32.70 -126.76
CA GLN A 1230 -60.09 32.79 -125.98
C GLN A 1230 -59.14 34.11 -126.01
N VAL A 1231 -58.03 34.18 -125.18
CA VAL A 1231 -56.71 35.02 -125.13
C VAL A 1231 -56.54 36.40 -124.34
N THR A 1232 -55.33 36.70 -123.75
CA THR A 1232 -54.70 38.03 -123.30
C THR A 1232 -55.25 38.79 -122.03
N PRO A 1233 -54.63 39.84 -121.38
CA PRO A 1233 -53.27 40.48 -121.42
C PRO A 1233 -52.63 40.72 -119.96
N PRO A 1234 -51.98 41.85 -119.46
CA PRO A 1234 -50.85 41.78 -118.46
C PRO A 1234 -50.90 42.57 -117.07
N PRO A 1235 -50.31 43.77 -116.76
CA PRO A 1235 -49.70 44.06 -115.42
C PRO A 1235 -50.14 45.35 -114.64
N ALA A 1236 -49.61 45.51 -113.39
CA ALA A 1236 -49.24 46.74 -112.64
C ALA A 1236 -50.25 47.87 -112.26
N ALA A 1237 -50.07 48.45 -111.04
CA ALA A 1237 -50.22 49.89 -110.72
C ALA A 1237 -49.68 50.25 -109.30
N PRO A 1238 -49.04 51.42 -109.08
CA PRO A 1238 -48.60 51.90 -107.75
C PRO A 1238 -49.26 53.22 -107.28
N ILE A 1239 -49.12 53.54 -105.99
CA ILE A 1239 -48.90 54.89 -105.44
C ILE A 1239 -47.85 54.76 -104.33
#